data_AF-A0A7V2EAW3-F1
#
_entry.id   AF-A0A7V2EAW3-F1
#
_cell.length_a   1.000
_cell.length_b   1.000
_cell.length_c   1.000
_cell.angle_alpha   90.00
_cell.angle_beta   90.00
_cell.angle_gamma   90.00
#
_symmetry.space_group_name_H-M   'P 1'
#
loop_
_entity.id
_entity.type
_entity.pdbx_description
1 polymer ?
#
loop_
_entity_poly.entity_id
_entity_poly.type
_entity_poly.pdbx_seq_one_letter_code
_entity_poly.pdbx_strand_id
1 'polypeptide(L)'
;MQRPALPAGLSILPLLLLFAGADGQPAELTPPPLTSPRSDVRPFEYVEAKVPIYRVGGRTELATQMQKPLDPLESSKHFVHPQHLEVQLVVSEPDLGGKPIAFNWDERGRLWVAVTVDYPNNLQPQGKGNDRILICEDTDGDGKIDKIKVFADGLSIPTSFLFAYDGILVHCPPHTLYLRDTDGDDRADERHVLITGWGTYDTHAGPSNLLYGLDNWIYGTVGYAGFQGTIAGETLRFGQGIYRFRLEKDPADPQAPPRVTQFEFLRSTTNNTWGLGISEEGEIFASTANGNPSVYLDIPNRYYEKVLGWSPGPLPMIANSARFYPITNKIRQVDYHGSFTAASGHLLYTARSYPAIYWNRVAFVADPTGHLVAALWLERAGSGYRSRYGWNLLASDDEWCAPIAAAVGPDGNVWVIDWYSYIVQHNPTPPGFRTGRGNAYETPLRDKTHGRIYRLVQKDARQQRPGDLAPPRVSRWTEQLRRDNLFWRLHAQRLLVEKKSLDAISDLVSMLNDQSVDSCGLNVGVIHALWTLHGLGAIRGDEEAVLTAVGRALRHPSYAVRKNAVQVLPTTRQGLDLLVQSGILQDPDALVRKVAWLRLADMPADAASIRFLAQQFQDKSATGDRGLLDAYTIAAAAHANLWLTAPDSHQLTDLQPEWRTVLLRVVEHTARRHSKEDISTLLSRLDQWPASVQESVLTVWLAHASGPIEVGQEAQRRMEELLGKLPKATSRQLLSLAARWHCPLARKQMEVLVRELRYEVAEESRDISKRLEAAQILASALGDDEDTLEFLLTQITPQASPDWIEGLASILAKSSRRNLGPRWMQVLPSLTPAGKRALVKVMLTRQDWLPAFLEGMNQGLISAGDLSLEQRQALLQISDRRLAALARKALSRTGSLPDPDRQKVIDSLLAVTRQKGNVEAGKAVFQAHCARCHAYQGVGGKIGPDLTGMAVHTKEHLLIEILDPSRSVEGNYRQYLVATKSGRVLSGLLVAESRTTIELLDAEGKRHVLARDEIEQLQASPKSLMPEGFEQQLKPQELADLLEFLTQRGKYLPLPLERSATISSARGMFYREEARQERLVFPDWQPKNFRGVPFHLIDPQGGRVANVILLYSRQGTFPPKMPKSVEVPCNVAANSIHLLSGVSGWGYPLGEKGSVSLIVRLHYEDGQSEDHELRNGEHFADYIRRIEVPGSEFAFALGQQQIRYLSIRPRRREKVIRRIEFIKGPDDTAPIIMAVTAELSETPP
;
A
#
# COMPACT_ATOMS: atom_id res chain seq x y z
N MET A 1 -58.82 -45.50 35.21
CA MET A 1 -60.23 -45.34 34.77
C MET A 1 -60.32 -44.13 33.86
N GLN A 2 -60.91 -44.33 32.67
CA GLN A 2 -61.72 -43.41 31.84
C GLN A 2 -61.17 -42.03 31.38
N ARG A 3 -60.83 -41.97 30.07
CA ARG A 3 -61.36 -41.14 28.94
C ARG A 3 -62.33 -39.96 29.26
N PRO A 4 -62.52 -38.93 28.37
CA PRO A 4 -62.51 -38.96 26.87
C PRO A 4 -61.71 -37.79 26.21
N ALA A 5 -61.30 -37.73 24.93
CA ALA A 5 -61.76 -38.12 23.57
C ALA A 5 -62.47 -37.00 22.75
N LEU A 6 -61.69 -36.36 21.84
CA LEU A 6 -61.98 -35.80 20.48
C LEU A 6 -62.88 -34.55 20.32
N PRO A 7 -62.78 -33.74 19.22
CA PRO A 7 -62.29 -34.09 17.87
C PRO A 7 -61.32 -33.12 17.15
N ALA A 8 -60.81 -33.63 16.02
CA ALA A 8 -59.89 -33.02 15.07
C ALA A 8 -60.61 -32.42 13.83
N GLY A 9 -59.95 -31.45 13.20
CA GLY A 9 -60.20 -30.98 11.83
C GLY A 9 -58.89 -30.50 11.18
N LEU A 10 -58.64 -30.97 9.95
CA LEU A 10 -57.52 -30.77 9.02
C LEU A 10 -57.16 -29.29 8.74
N SER A 11 -56.03 -28.82 8.19
CA SER A 11 -54.80 -29.28 7.50
C SER A 11 -53.85 -28.05 7.47
N ILE A 12 -52.52 -28.15 7.60
CA ILE A 12 -51.51 -27.97 6.51
C ILE A 12 -50.11 -28.14 7.15
N LEU A 13 -49.26 -29.01 6.59
CA LEU A 13 -47.78 -29.06 6.75
C LEU A 13 -47.11 -28.05 5.79
N PRO A 14 -45.83 -27.61 5.95
CA PRO A 14 -44.76 -28.23 6.74
C PRO A 14 -43.94 -27.24 7.60
N LEU A 15 -43.39 -27.71 8.74
CA LEU A 15 -42.21 -27.11 9.36
C LEU A 15 -41.50 -28.15 10.22
N LEU A 16 -40.41 -28.72 9.73
CA LEU A 16 -39.43 -29.47 10.53
C LEU A 16 -38.16 -29.68 9.69
N LEU A 17 -37.29 -28.67 9.69
CA LEU A 17 -35.86 -28.75 9.39
C LEU A 17 -35.18 -27.47 9.93
N LEU A 18 -35.20 -27.33 11.25
CA LEU A 18 -34.38 -26.39 12.00
C LEU A 18 -33.94 -27.15 13.24
N PHE A 19 -32.83 -27.90 13.14
CA PHE A 19 -31.89 -28.26 14.22
C PHE A 19 -30.86 -29.24 13.60
N ALA A 20 -29.96 -28.69 12.78
CA ALA A 20 -28.66 -29.30 12.49
C ALA A 20 -27.60 -28.46 13.20
N GLY A 21 -26.75 -29.15 13.96
CA GLY A 21 -25.92 -28.60 15.02
C GLY A 21 -24.80 -27.66 14.59
N ALA A 22 -24.42 -26.80 15.54
CA ALA A 22 -23.21 -26.01 15.57
C ALA A 22 -21.98 -26.93 15.72
N ASP A 23 -21.35 -27.26 14.60
CA ASP A 23 -19.91 -27.51 14.43
C ASP A 23 -19.71 -28.03 13.00
N GLY A 24 -19.60 -27.09 12.07
CA GLY A 24 -19.31 -27.36 10.66
C GLY A 24 -19.00 -26.03 9.99
N GLN A 25 -17.71 -25.72 9.80
CA GLN A 25 -17.39 -24.74 8.77
C GLN A 25 -18.00 -25.27 7.46
N PRO A 26 -18.71 -24.43 6.68
CA PRO A 26 -19.26 -24.87 5.41
C PRO A 26 -18.12 -25.45 4.57
N ALA A 27 -18.35 -26.58 3.92
CA ALA A 27 -17.40 -27.27 3.05
C ALA A 27 -16.88 -26.42 1.86
N GLU A 28 -17.28 -25.15 1.77
CA GLU A 28 -17.03 -24.20 0.67
C GLU A 28 -15.75 -23.34 0.84
N LEU A 29 -14.97 -23.51 1.92
CA LEU A 29 -13.86 -22.61 2.27
C LEU A 29 -12.46 -23.25 2.29
N THR A 30 -12.32 -24.49 1.81
CA THR A 30 -11.03 -25.20 1.74
C THR A 30 -10.34 -24.94 0.39
N PRO A 31 -9.04 -24.55 0.36
CA PRO A 31 -8.29 -24.46 -0.88
C PRO A 31 -8.40 -25.76 -1.70
N PRO A 32 -8.49 -25.68 -3.03
CA PRO A 32 -8.58 -26.87 -3.85
C PRO A 32 -7.29 -27.70 -3.73
N PRO A 33 -7.36 -29.03 -3.77
CA PRO A 33 -6.18 -29.87 -3.82
C PRO A 33 -5.38 -29.56 -5.10
N LEU A 34 -4.06 -29.47 -4.98
CA LEU A 34 -3.15 -29.25 -6.10
C LEU A 34 -2.65 -30.59 -6.67
N THR A 35 -2.29 -30.60 -7.94
CA THR A 35 -1.54 -31.72 -8.54
C THR A 35 -0.17 -31.86 -7.88
N SER A 36 0.41 -33.05 -7.91
CA SER A 36 1.82 -33.24 -7.52
C SER A 36 2.73 -33.00 -8.72
N PRO A 37 3.98 -32.56 -8.51
CA PRO A 37 4.99 -32.52 -9.58
C PRO A 37 5.06 -33.87 -10.29
N ARG A 38 5.07 -33.82 -11.63
CA ARG A 38 5.10 -35.02 -12.47
C ARG A 38 6.47 -35.68 -12.41
N SER A 39 6.48 -37.01 -12.38
CA SER A 39 7.72 -37.81 -12.45
C SER A 39 8.09 -38.23 -13.87
N ASP A 40 7.16 -38.12 -14.82
CA ASP A 40 7.31 -38.48 -16.23
C ASP A 40 7.75 -37.30 -17.11
N VAL A 41 8.66 -36.48 -16.60
CA VAL A 41 9.23 -35.31 -17.29
C VAL A 41 10.66 -35.59 -17.78
N ARG A 42 11.05 -34.94 -18.88
CA ARG A 42 12.43 -35.02 -19.37
C ARG A 42 13.38 -34.31 -18.39
N PRO A 43 14.60 -34.82 -18.16
CA PRO A 43 15.60 -34.09 -17.40
C PRO A 43 15.93 -32.75 -18.05
N PHE A 44 16.11 -31.72 -17.23
CA PHE A 44 16.54 -30.41 -17.72
C PHE A 44 17.96 -30.46 -18.31
N GLU A 45 18.15 -29.87 -19.48
CA GLU A 45 19.46 -29.64 -20.09
C GLU A 45 19.99 -28.25 -19.74
N TYR A 46 21.32 -28.11 -19.65
CA TYR A 46 21.98 -26.85 -19.33
C TYR A 46 23.05 -26.49 -20.36
N VAL A 47 23.27 -25.20 -20.56
CA VAL A 47 24.34 -24.62 -21.39
C VAL A 47 25.20 -23.68 -20.56
N GLU A 48 26.44 -23.45 -20.99
CA GLU A 48 27.27 -22.43 -20.36
C GLU A 48 26.70 -21.03 -20.60
N ALA A 49 26.60 -20.25 -19.53
CA ALA A 49 26.08 -18.88 -19.56
C ALA A 49 26.62 -18.08 -18.36
N LYS A 50 26.56 -16.75 -18.43
CA LYS A 50 26.87 -15.87 -17.29
C LYS A 50 25.58 -15.27 -16.76
N VAL A 51 24.93 -15.96 -15.85
CA VAL A 51 23.62 -15.58 -15.31
C VAL A 51 23.80 -14.86 -13.98
N PRO A 52 23.36 -13.59 -13.85
CA PRO A 52 23.30 -12.92 -12.56
C PRO A 52 22.26 -13.59 -11.66
N ILE A 53 22.70 -14.15 -10.54
CA ILE A 53 21.84 -14.68 -9.49
C ILE A 53 22.02 -13.80 -8.26
N TYR A 54 20.98 -13.02 -7.96
CA TYR A 54 20.89 -12.26 -6.72
C TYR A 54 20.53 -13.26 -5.63
N ARG A 55 21.51 -13.59 -4.78
CA ARG A 55 21.26 -14.50 -3.66
C ARG A 55 20.45 -13.78 -2.61
N VAL A 56 19.92 -14.55 -1.65
CA VAL A 56 19.48 -14.00 -0.36
C VAL A 56 20.71 -13.28 0.16
N GLY A 57 20.55 -11.98 -0.01
CA GLY A 57 21.49 -10.95 -0.39
C GLY A 57 22.56 -11.30 -1.32
N GLY A 58 22.44 -10.68 -2.47
CA GLY A 58 23.06 -9.39 -2.60
C GLY A 58 24.53 -9.45 -2.97
N ARG A 59 25.20 -10.51 -2.54
CA ARG A 59 26.06 -11.28 -3.41
C ARG A 59 25.27 -11.63 -4.67
N THR A 60 25.57 -10.88 -5.71
CA THR A 60 25.26 -11.29 -7.07
C THR A 60 26.35 -12.26 -7.49
N GLU A 61 25.97 -13.52 -7.70
CA GLU A 61 26.86 -14.53 -8.26
C GLU A 61 26.60 -14.65 -9.76
N LEU A 62 27.64 -14.94 -10.53
CA LEU A 62 27.47 -15.36 -11.92
C LEU A 62 27.39 -16.88 -11.94
N ALA A 63 26.18 -17.41 -12.02
CA ALA A 63 26.03 -18.83 -12.32
C ALA A 63 26.58 -19.08 -13.73
N THR A 64 27.36 -20.16 -13.87
CA THR A 64 28.07 -20.53 -15.10
C THR A 64 27.22 -21.37 -16.05
N GLN A 65 26.02 -21.77 -15.60
CA GLN A 65 25.10 -22.59 -16.36
C GLN A 65 23.70 -21.98 -16.38
N MET A 66 23.00 -22.19 -17.49
CA MET A 66 21.61 -21.80 -17.73
C MET A 66 20.83 -22.98 -18.27
N GLN A 67 19.63 -23.21 -17.75
CA GLN A 67 18.71 -24.22 -18.30
C GLN A 67 18.41 -23.88 -19.77
N LYS A 68 18.35 -24.86 -20.67
CA LYS A 68 17.79 -24.64 -22.00
C LYS A 68 16.27 -24.46 -21.92
N PRO A 69 15.67 -23.65 -22.84
CA PRO A 69 14.22 -23.60 -22.95
C PRO A 69 13.69 -24.99 -23.33
N LEU A 70 12.53 -25.35 -22.79
CA LEU A 70 11.82 -26.59 -23.12
C LEU A 70 10.82 -26.35 -24.24
N ASP A 71 10.45 -27.40 -24.98
CA ASP A 71 9.29 -27.35 -25.86
C ASP A 71 8.00 -27.01 -25.06
N PRO A 72 7.03 -26.27 -25.63
CA PRO A 72 5.81 -25.85 -24.92
C PRO A 72 5.06 -26.99 -24.21
N LEU A 73 4.89 -28.13 -24.89
CA LEU A 73 4.20 -29.29 -24.32
C LEU A 73 5.00 -29.96 -23.21
N GLU A 74 6.34 -30.01 -23.30
CA GLU A 74 7.17 -30.55 -22.22
C GLU A 74 7.16 -29.61 -21.01
N SER A 75 7.31 -28.31 -21.22
CA SER A 75 7.21 -27.29 -20.15
C SER A 75 5.87 -27.35 -19.42
N SER A 76 4.76 -27.59 -20.14
CA SER A 76 3.44 -27.72 -19.50
C SER A 76 3.32 -28.87 -18.48
N LYS A 77 4.16 -29.91 -18.59
CA LYS A 77 4.20 -31.02 -17.63
C LYS A 77 4.84 -30.62 -16.30
N HIS A 78 5.60 -29.53 -16.28
CA HIS A 78 6.24 -28.97 -15.09
C HIS A 78 5.29 -28.12 -14.24
N PHE A 79 4.01 -28.01 -14.62
CA PHE A 79 3.02 -27.25 -13.87
C PHE A 79 2.39 -28.01 -12.71
N VAL A 80 2.31 -27.34 -11.56
CA VAL A 80 1.43 -27.65 -10.44
C VAL A 80 0.24 -26.69 -10.47
N HIS A 81 -0.97 -27.24 -10.42
CA HIS A 81 -2.24 -26.49 -10.52
C HIS A 81 -3.36 -27.23 -9.77
N PRO A 82 -4.53 -26.60 -9.51
CA PRO A 82 -5.67 -27.28 -8.91
C PRO A 82 -6.11 -28.54 -9.69
N GLN A 83 -6.40 -29.63 -8.99
CA GLN A 83 -6.69 -30.95 -9.60
C GLN A 83 -7.96 -30.97 -10.47
N HIS A 84 -8.92 -30.09 -10.16
CA HIS A 84 -10.17 -29.93 -10.93
C HIS A 84 -9.98 -29.13 -12.23
N LEU A 85 -8.78 -28.59 -12.46
CA LEU A 85 -8.41 -27.89 -13.68
C LEU A 85 -7.45 -28.75 -14.52
N GLU A 86 -7.41 -28.48 -15.80
CA GLU A 86 -6.46 -29.03 -16.78
C GLU A 86 -5.77 -27.87 -17.51
N VAL A 87 -4.46 -27.92 -17.66
CA VAL A 87 -3.72 -26.91 -18.42
C VAL A 87 -3.70 -27.29 -19.89
N GLN A 88 -4.17 -26.40 -20.75
CA GLN A 88 -4.16 -26.53 -22.20
C GLN A 88 -3.28 -25.45 -22.81
N LEU A 89 -2.39 -25.85 -23.72
CA LEU A 89 -1.64 -24.91 -24.54
C LEU A 89 -2.55 -24.36 -25.64
N VAL A 90 -2.66 -23.03 -25.74
CA VAL A 90 -3.53 -22.38 -26.74
C VAL A 90 -2.73 -21.90 -27.95
N VAL A 91 -1.65 -21.16 -27.70
CA VAL A 91 -0.71 -20.69 -28.73
C VAL A 91 0.67 -20.48 -28.11
N SER A 92 1.74 -20.74 -28.86
CA SER A 92 3.13 -20.59 -28.42
C SER A 92 4.01 -20.01 -29.52
N GLU A 93 5.30 -19.88 -29.25
CA GLU A 93 6.31 -19.83 -30.29
C GLU A 93 6.27 -21.09 -31.20
N PRO A 94 6.54 -20.96 -32.52
CA PRO A 94 6.89 -19.72 -33.24
C PRO A 94 5.69 -18.89 -33.72
N ASP A 95 4.44 -19.35 -33.54
CA ASP A 95 3.24 -18.75 -34.15
C ASP A 95 3.02 -17.28 -33.77
N LEU A 96 3.39 -16.90 -32.55
CA LEU A 96 3.33 -15.49 -32.09
C LEU A 96 4.39 -14.57 -32.72
N GLY A 97 5.54 -15.13 -33.13
CA GLY A 97 6.67 -14.36 -33.69
C GLY A 97 7.19 -13.23 -32.78
N GLY A 98 7.11 -13.39 -31.46
CA GLY A 98 7.49 -12.41 -30.44
C GLY A 98 6.89 -12.76 -29.08
N LYS A 99 7.14 -11.95 -28.06
CA LYS A 99 6.64 -12.21 -26.70
C LYS A 99 5.26 -11.60 -26.45
N PRO A 100 4.26 -12.38 -26.01
CA PRO A 100 2.96 -11.83 -25.62
C PRO A 100 3.10 -10.97 -24.37
N ILE A 101 2.72 -9.69 -24.43
CA ILE A 101 2.76 -8.76 -23.29
C ILE A 101 1.37 -8.45 -22.72
N ALA A 102 0.33 -8.54 -23.56
CA ALA A 102 -1.06 -8.40 -23.18
C ALA A 102 -1.95 -9.20 -24.13
N PHE A 103 -3.11 -9.64 -23.65
CA PHE A 103 -4.18 -10.18 -24.51
C PHE A 103 -5.53 -9.58 -24.12
N ASN A 104 -6.51 -9.70 -25.02
CA ASN A 104 -7.92 -9.38 -24.77
C ASN A 104 -8.80 -10.14 -25.78
N TRP A 105 -10.14 -10.05 -25.64
CA TRP A 105 -11.08 -10.68 -26.60
C TRP A 105 -12.07 -9.67 -27.17
N ASP A 106 -12.39 -9.82 -28.46
CA ASP A 106 -13.42 -9.00 -29.11
C ASP A 106 -14.83 -9.51 -28.80
N GLU A 107 -15.88 -8.75 -29.16
CA GLU A 107 -17.28 -9.16 -28.95
C GLU A 107 -17.71 -10.46 -29.67
N ARG A 108 -16.83 -11.05 -30.51
CA ARG A 108 -17.03 -12.36 -31.15
C ARG A 108 -16.32 -13.48 -30.38
N GLY A 109 -15.57 -13.16 -29.33
CA GLY A 109 -14.80 -14.10 -28.51
C GLY A 109 -13.44 -14.48 -29.11
N ARG A 110 -12.96 -13.80 -30.16
CA ARG A 110 -11.63 -14.08 -30.74
C ARG A 110 -10.54 -13.57 -29.81
N LEU A 111 -9.42 -14.30 -29.69
CA LEU A 111 -8.28 -13.89 -28.89
C LEU A 111 -7.47 -12.84 -29.66
N TRP A 112 -7.11 -11.74 -29.02
CA TRP A 112 -6.20 -10.73 -29.55
C TRP A 112 -4.97 -10.66 -28.65
N VAL A 113 -3.78 -10.49 -29.23
CA VAL A 113 -2.51 -10.53 -28.50
C VAL A 113 -1.60 -9.40 -28.94
N ALA A 114 -1.13 -8.60 -27.97
CA ALA A 114 -0.02 -7.68 -28.18
C ALA A 114 1.29 -8.45 -28.03
N VAL A 115 2.11 -8.47 -29.08
CA VAL A 115 3.41 -9.14 -29.10
C VAL A 115 4.54 -8.13 -29.24
N THR A 116 5.60 -8.30 -28.45
CA THR A 116 6.77 -7.43 -28.45
C THR A 116 8.07 -8.18 -28.70
N VAL A 117 8.94 -7.57 -29.48
CA VAL A 117 10.35 -7.89 -29.65
C VAL A 117 11.23 -6.73 -29.17
N ASP A 118 10.68 -5.52 -29.09
CA ASP A 118 11.40 -4.31 -28.72
C ASP A 118 11.68 -4.20 -27.21
N TYR A 119 10.79 -4.71 -26.34
CA TYR A 119 10.94 -4.62 -24.88
C TYR A 119 12.19 -5.35 -24.34
N PRO A 120 13.00 -4.80 -23.40
CA PRO A 120 12.82 -3.51 -22.71
C PRO A 120 13.67 -2.36 -23.30
N ASN A 121 14.81 -2.65 -23.93
CA ASN A 121 15.80 -1.62 -24.25
C ASN A 121 15.68 -1.03 -25.66
N ASN A 122 14.94 -1.66 -26.58
CA ASN A 122 14.88 -1.25 -27.98
C ASN A 122 13.74 -0.26 -28.26
N LEU A 123 13.70 0.86 -27.54
CA LEU A 123 12.67 1.90 -27.73
C LEU A 123 12.76 2.53 -29.13
N GLN A 124 11.75 2.29 -29.96
CA GLN A 124 11.65 2.82 -31.33
C GLN A 124 10.75 4.06 -31.42
N PRO A 125 11.00 4.97 -32.36
CA PRO A 125 10.05 6.02 -32.71
C PRO A 125 8.68 5.45 -33.12
N GLN A 126 7.62 6.23 -32.94
CA GLN A 126 6.27 5.84 -33.33
C GLN A 126 6.21 5.46 -34.83
N GLY A 127 5.57 4.32 -35.14
CA GLY A 127 5.42 3.81 -36.51
C GLY A 127 6.69 3.16 -37.08
N LYS A 128 7.76 3.02 -36.28
CA LYS A 128 9.02 2.38 -36.66
C LYS A 128 9.39 1.20 -35.76
N GLY A 129 8.52 0.83 -34.82
CA GLY A 129 8.73 -0.32 -33.96
C GLY A 129 8.39 -1.65 -34.66
N ASN A 130 8.82 -2.74 -34.05
CA ASN A 130 8.70 -4.09 -34.61
C ASN A 130 7.57 -4.90 -33.96
N ASP A 131 6.84 -4.29 -33.03
CA ASP A 131 5.81 -4.93 -32.24
C ASP A 131 4.45 -4.87 -32.96
N ARG A 132 3.57 -5.81 -32.62
CA ARG A 132 2.33 -6.07 -33.36
C ARG A 132 1.14 -6.35 -32.43
N ILE A 133 -0.07 -6.13 -32.94
CA ILE A 133 -1.32 -6.69 -32.42
C ILE A 133 -1.76 -7.80 -33.37
N LEU A 134 -1.95 -9.00 -32.82
CA LEU A 134 -2.40 -10.19 -33.53
C LEU A 134 -3.84 -10.53 -33.19
N ILE A 135 -4.56 -11.14 -34.14
CA ILE A 135 -5.85 -11.79 -33.96
C ILE A 135 -5.62 -13.28 -34.13
N CYS A 136 -5.99 -14.05 -33.11
CA CYS A 136 -5.81 -15.48 -33.00
C CYS A 136 -7.19 -16.15 -32.94
N GLU A 137 -7.49 -16.96 -33.95
CA GLU A 137 -8.76 -17.68 -34.10
C GLU A 137 -8.54 -19.20 -33.94
N ASP A 138 -9.45 -19.82 -33.21
CA ASP A 138 -9.68 -21.27 -33.18
C ASP A 138 -10.91 -21.51 -34.08
N THR A 139 -10.69 -22.01 -35.31
CA THR A 139 -11.76 -22.09 -36.31
C THR A 139 -12.57 -23.38 -36.26
N ASP A 140 -12.08 -24.41 -35.57
CA ASP A 140 -12.75 -25.71 -35.42
C ASP A 140 -13.27 -25.99 -33.99
N GLY A 141 -12.91 -25.16 -33.02
CA GLY A 141 -13.37 -25.20 -31.64
C GLY A 141 -12.66 -26.24 -30.78
N ASP A 142 -11.49 -26.75 -31.18
CA ASP A 142 -10.72 -27.74 -30.43
C ASP A 142 -9.94 -27.15 -29.24
N GLY A 143 -9.92 -25.81 -29.11
CA GLY A 143 -9.22 -25.07 -28.07
C GLY A 143 -7.82 -24.61 -28.45
N LYS A 144 -7.38 -24.83 -29.69
CA LYS A 144 -6.08 -24.39 -30.22
C LYS A 144 -6.26 -23.34 -31.30
N ILE A 145 -5.32 -22.41 -31.39
CA ILE A 145 -5.32 -21.42 -32.45
C ILE A 145 -4.79 -22.05 -33.73
N ASP A 146 -5.57 -22.00 -34.80
CA ASP A 146 -5.21 -22.50 -36.14
C ASP A 146 -5.03 -21.38 -37.18
N LYS A 147 -5.42 -20.14 -36.84
CA LYS A 147 -5.37 -19.00 -37.74
C LYS A 147 -4.95 -17.73 -37.01
N ILE A 148 -3.90 -17.08 -37.52
CA ILE A 148 -3.36 -15.83 -36.97
C ILE A 148 -3.32 -14.75 -38.06
N LYS A 149 -3.82 -13.56 -37.74
CA LYS A 149 -3.70 -12.35 -38.57
C LYS A 149 -2.99 -11.24 -37.81
N VAL A 150 -2.25 -10.39 -38.52
CA VAL A 150 -1.73 -9.13 -37.97
C VAL A 150 -2.79 -8.06 -38.17
N PHE A 151 -3.33 -7.52 -37.07
CA PHE A 151 -4.24 -6.38 -37.11
C PHE A 151 -3.48 -5.06 -37.26
N ALA A 152 -2.42 -4.87 -36.47
CA ALA A 152 -1.59 -3.68 -36.52
C ALA A 152 -0.11 -4.01 -36.28
N ASP A 153 0.77 -3.28 -36.95
CA ASP A 153 2.23 -3.35 -36.79
C ASP A 153 2.83 -1.95 -36.55
N GLY A 154 4.16 -1.83 -36.59
CA GLY A 154 4.85 -0.55 -36.40
C GLY A 154 4.80 -0.01 -34.96
N LEU A 155 4.44 -0.86 -33.98
CA LEU A 155 4.32 -0.49 -32.57
C LEU A 155 5.65 -0.68 -31.85
N SER A 156 5.88 0.08 -30.77
CA SER A 156 7.05 -0.06 -29.89
C SER A 156 6.56 -0.21 -28.45
N ILE A 157 6.70 -1.41 -27.91
CA ILE A 157 6.30 -1.83 -26.56
C ILE A 157 4.82 -1.52 -26.28
N PRO A 158 3.87 -2.17 -26.97
CA PRO A 158 2.45 -2.02 -26.71
C PRO A 158 2.05 -2.70 -25.39
N THR A 159 2.01 -1.98 -24.28
CA THR A 159 1.90 -2.55 -22.92
C THR A 159 0.50 -3.06 -22.54
N SER A 160 -0.56 -2.57 -23.21
CA SER A 160 -1.94 -3.07 -23.05
C SER A 160 -2.85 -2.50 -24.13
N PHE A 161 -4.01 -3.12 -24.34
CA PHE A 161 -5.03 -2.64 -25.26
C PHE A 161 -6.45 -3.04 -24.83
N LEU A 162 -7.45 -2.31 -25.34
CA LEU A 162 -8.87 -2.49 -25.01
C LEU A 162 -9.76 -2.13 -26.21
N PHE A 163 -10.87 -2.83 -26.41
CA PHE A 163 -11.88 -2.50 -27.43
C PHE A 163 -12.72 -1.29 -27.03
N ALA A 164 -12.89 -0.35 -27.97
CA ALA A 164 -13.73 0.82 -27.79
C ALA A 164 -14.30 1.27 -29.13
N TYR A 165 -15.60 1.55 -29.17
CA TYR A 165 -16.36 1.81 -30.39
C TYR A 165 -16.07 0.72 -31.44
N ASP A 166 -15.64 1.15 -32.63
CA ASP A 166 -15.28 0.33 -33.80
C ASP A 166 -13.76 0.13 -33.94
N GLY A 167 -12.99 0.27 -32.86
CA GLY A 167 -11.55 0.06 -32.87
C GLY A 167 -10.99 -0.38 -31.52
N ILE A 168 -9.67 -0.22 -31.36
CA ILE A 168 -8.96 -0.52 -30.12
C ILE A 168 -8.13 0.67 -29.64
N LEU A 169 -8.01 0.80 -28.33
CA LEU A 169 -7.06 1.67 -27.66
C LEU A 169 -5.80 0.88 -27.35
N VAL A 170 -4.61 1.44 -27.62
CA VAL A 170 -3.33 0.77 -27.35
C VAL A 170 -2.42 1.72 -26.57
N HIS A 171 -1.98 1.30 -25.38
CA HIS A 171 -0.85 1.97 -24.74
C HIS A 171 0.43 1.58 -25.45
N CYS A 172 1.09 2.56 -26.08
CA CYS A 172 2.36 2.44 -26.75
C CYS A 172 3.19 3.69 -26.38
N PRO A 173 3.73 3.73 -25.14
CA PRO A 173 4.38 4.93 -24.59
C PRO A 173 5.43 5.52 -25.54
N PRO A 174 5.47 6.86 -25.74
CA PRO A 174 4.84 7.89 -24.90
C PRO A 174 3.36 8.19 -25.22
N HIS A 175 2.71 7.40 -26.08
CA HIS A 175 1.36 7.65 -26.57
C HIS A 175 0.33 6.59 -26.15
N THR A 176 -0.94 6.98 -26.09
CA THR A 176 -2.07 6.07 -26.25
C THR A 176 -2.63 6.28 -27.65
N LEU A 177 -2.77 5.20 -28.40
CA LEU A 177 -3.26 5.21 -29.79
C LEU A 177 -4.69 4.70 -29.87
N TYR A 178 -5.45 5.19 -30.84
CA TYR A 178 -6.68 4.57 -31.33
C TYR A 178 -6.42 3.99 -32.72
N LEU A 179 -6.67 2.70 -32.87
CA LEU A 179 -6.50 1.95 -34.12
C LEU A 179 -7.85 1.42 -34.57
N ARG A 180 -8.19 1.58 -35.85
CA ARG A 180 -9.51 1.24 -36.39
C ARG A 180 -9.38 0.56 -37.75
N ASP A 181 -10.18 -0.47 -37.93
CA ASP A 181 -10.49 -1.11 -39.22
C ASP A 181 -11.75 -0.46 -39.80
N THR A 182 -11.68 0.00 -41.04
CA THR A 182 -12.75 0.74 -41.71
C THR A 182 -13.47 -0.05 -42.79
N ASP A 183 -12.93 -1.20 -43.21
CA ASP A 183 -13.49 -2.01 -44.30
C ASP A 183 -13.83 -3.46 -43.93
N GLY A 184 -13.45 -3.89 -42.72
CA GLY A 184 -13.78 -5.19 -42.14
C GLY A 184 -12.83 -6.33 -42.55
N ASP A 185 -11.64 -6.02 -43.07
CA ASP A 185 -10.64 -7.03 -43.45
C ASP A 185 -9.81 -7.59 -42.26
N ASP A 186 -10.07 -7.09 -41.06
CA ASP A 186 -9.33 -7.31 -39.82
C ASP A 186 -7.92 -6.67 -39.81
N ARG A 187 -7.73 -5.51 -40.44
CA ARG A 187 -6.50 -4.69 -40.38
C ARG A 187 -6.80 -3.25 -39.99
N ALA A 188 -5.87 -2.62 -39.27
CA ALA A 188 -5.99 -1.22 -38.88
C ALA A 188 -5.62 -0.29 -40.06
N ASP A 189 -6.63 0.39 -40.62
CA ASP A 189 -6.46 1.42 -41.65
C ASP A 189 -6.07 2.78 -41.07
N GLU A 190 -6.58 3.07 -39.87
CA GLU A 190 -6.40 4.36 -39.22
C GLU A 190 -5.61 4.26 -37.92
N ARG A 191 -4.79 5.28 -37.65
CA ARG A 191 -4.02 5.43 -36.42
C ARG A 191 -4.07 6.87 -35.92
N HIS A 192 -4.64 7.06 -34.74
CA HIS A 192 -4.79 8.38 -34.11
C HIS A 192 -4.12 8.40 -32.73
N VAL A 193 -3.44 9.50 -32.39
CA VAL A 193 -2.88 9.71 -31.05
C VAL A 193 -3.95 10.34 -30.16
N LEU A 194 -4.34 9.65 -29.09
CA LEU A 194 -5.35 10.13 -28.13
C LEU A 194 -4.75 10.82 -26.91
N ILE A 195 -3.67 10.26 -26.38
CA ILE A 195 -2.98 10.76 -25.20
C ILE A 195 -1.49 10.80 -25.52
N THR A 196 -0.81 11.86 -25.09
CA THR A 196 0.65 11.99 -25.13
C THR A 196 1.14 12.46 -23.76
N GLY A 197 2.33 12.03 -23.36
CA GLY A 197 2.95 12.43 -22.09
C GLY A 197 3.26 11.29 -21.12
N TRP A 198 3.09 10.03 -21.54
CA TRP A 198 3.54 8.88 -20.75
C TRP A 198 5.06 8.85 -20.67
N GLY A 199 5.60 8.68 -19.46
CA GLY A 199 7.03 8.55 -19.26
C GLY A 199 7.58 7.26 -19.89
N THR A 200 8.77 7.36 -20.48
CA THR A 200 9.45 6.22 -21.15
C THR A 200 10.86 5.98 -20.60
N TYR A 201 11.22 6.65 -19.51
CA TYR A 201 12.58 6.53 -18.96
C TYR A 201 12.81 5.19 -18.26
N ASP A 202 11.75 4.46 -17.93
CA ASP A 202 11.79 3.08 -17.44
C ASP A 202 10.62 2.31 -18.05
N THR A 203 10.95 1.33 -18.90
CA THR A 203 9.97 0.64 -19.76
C THR A 203 9.10 -0.36 -19.03
N HIS A 204 9.47 -0.80 -17.82
CA HIS A 204 8.59 -1.65 -17.00
C HIS A 204 7.66 -0.86 -16.08
N ALA A 205 7.78 0.47 -16.04
CA ALA A 205 7.04 1.33 -15.11
C ALA A 205 6.09 2.29 -15.85
N GLY A 206 5.77 1.98 -17.11
CA GLY A 206 4.86 2.76 -17.94
C GLY A 206 3.37 2.53 -17.64
N PRO A 207 2.47 3.09 -18.46
CA PRO A 207 1.03 2.81 -18.40
C PRO A 207 0.73 1.36 -18.80
N SER A 208 -0.28 0.73 -18.19
CA SER A 208 -0.69 -0.64 -18.48
C SER A 208 -2.13 -0.92 -18.02
N ASN A 209 -2.59 -2.16 -18.22
CA ASN A 209 -3.86 -2.70 -17.70
C ASN A 209 -5.12 -1.88 -18.06
N LEU A 210 -5.32 -1.54 -19.34
CA LEU A 210 -6.58 -0.93 -19.78
C LEU A 210 -7.79 -1.83 -19.53
N LEU A 211 -8.76 -1.37 -18.72
CA LEU A 211 -10.01 -2.08 -18.41
C LEU A 211 -11.23 -1.17 -18.62
N TYR A 212 -12.33 -1.72 -19.14
CA TYR A 212 -13.62 -1.03 -19.21
C TYR A 212 -14.39 -1.18 -17.89
N GLY A 213 -14.76 -0.07 -17.26
CA GLY A 213 -15.47 -0.06 -15.98
C GLY A 213 -16.98 -0.13 -16.11
N LEU A 214 -17.65 -0.54 -15.03
CA LEU A 214 -19.11 -0.52 -14.94
C LEU A 214 -19.68 0.88 -15.16
N ASP A 215 -18.96 1.93 -14.79
CA ASP A 215 -19.39 3.31 -14.94
C ASP A 215 -19.23 3.88 -16.36
N ASN A 216 -18.84 3.05 -17.33
CA ASN A 216 -18.51 3.40 -18.71
C ASN A 216 -17.26 4.29 -18.86
N TRP A 217 -16.39 4.30 -17.85
CA TRP A 217 -15.05 4.86 -17.94
C TRP A 217 -14.03 3.77 -18.27
N ILE A 218 -12.89 4.20 -18.82
CA ILE A 218 -11.76 3.32 -19.08
C ILE A 218 -10.72 3.55 -17.99
N TYR A 219 -10.33 2.49 -17.32
CA TYR A 219 -9.35 2.49 -16.23
C TYR A 219 -8.00 2.01 -16.73
N GLY A 220 -6.94 2.47 -16.08
CA GLY A 220 -5.59 1.98 -16.29
C GLY A 220 -4.71 2.25 -15.08
N THR A 221 -3.51 1.67 -15.10
CA THR A 221 -2.47 1.95 -14.10
C THR A 221 -1.24 2.54 -14.78
N VAL A 222 -0.43 3.24 -14.00
CA VAL A 222 0.88 3.71 -14.43
C VAL A 222 1.87 3.44 -13.32
N GLY A 223 3.05 2.93 -13.66
CA GLY A 223 4.17 2.83 -12.75
C GLY A 223 4.84 4.18 -12.50
N TYR A 224 5.97 4.16 -11.80
CA TYR A 224 6.67 5.40 -11.46
C TYR A 224 7.20 6.18 -12.67
N ALA A 225 7.20 5.62 -13.90
CA ALA A 225 7.54 6.41 -15.10
C ALA A 225 6.59 7.59 -15.28
N GLY A 226 5.36 7.45 -14.78
CA GLY A 226 4.39 8.52 -14.59
C GLY A 226 3.90 9.17 -15.87
N PHE A 227 3.26 10.32 -15.68
CA PHE A 227 2.65 11.11 -16.73
C PHE A 227 2.95 12.59 -16.56
N GLN A 228 3.24 13.26 -17.66
CA GLN A 228 3.28 14.72 -17.75
C GLN A 228 2.82 15.17 -19.14
N GLY A 229 1.68 15.85 -19.20
CA GLY A 229 1.09 16.28 -20.47
C GLY A 229 -0.25 16.99 -20.30
N THR A 230 -0.91 17.25 -21.42
CA THR A 230 -2.25 17.85 -21.46
C THR A 230 -3.25 16.83 -22.01
N ILE A 231 -4.33 16.58 -21.27
CA ILE A 231 -5.43 15.69 -21.67
C ILE A 231 -6.73 16.44 -21.47
N ALA A 232 -7.65 16.38 -22.45
CA ALA A 232 -8.96 17.03 -22.39
C ALA A 232 -8.90 18.53 -22.00
N GLY A 233 -7.85 19.24 -22.43
CA GLY A 233 -7.64 20.67 -22.12
C GLY A 233 -7.02 20.95 -20.75
N GLU A 234 -6.72 19.93 -19.94
CA GLU A 234 -6.13 20.07 -18.62
C GLU A 234 -4.67 19.61 -18.60
N THR A 235 -3.78 20.42 -18.02
CA THR A 235 -2.38 20.03 -17.79
C THR A 235 -2.29 19.18 -16.52
N LEU A 236 -1.82 17.95 -16.68
CA LEU A 236 -1.74 16.96 -15.61
C LEU A 236 -0.29 16.49 -15.42
N ARG A 237 0.06 16.20 -14.17
CA ARG A 237 1.32 15.57 -13.77
C ARG A 237 1.03 14.64 -12.61
N PHE A 238 1.44 13.38 -12.72
CA PHE A 238 1.35 12.39 -11.66
C PHE A 238 2.40 11.29 -11.82
N GLY A 239 2.86 10.71 -10.70
CA GLY A 239 3.78 9.58 -10.65
C GLY A 239 3.09 8.23 -10.93
N GLN A 240 3.05 7.35 -9.94
CA GLN A 240 2.47 6.01 -10.01
C GLN A 240 1.06 5.93 -9.42
N GLY A 241 0.21 5.07 -9.97
CA GLY A 241 -1.09 4.77 -9.38
C GLY A 241 -2.16 4.35 -10.38
N ILE A 242 -3.41 4.57 -9.99
CA ILE A 242 -4.60 4.20 -10.76
C ILE A 242 -5.22 5.47 -11.35
N TYR A 243 -5.64 5.43 -12.62
CA TYR A 243 -6.36 6.50 -13.28
C TYR A 243 -7.53 5.98 -14.09
N ARG A 244 -8.39 6.88 -14.55
CA ARG A 244 -9.45 6.59 -15.53
C ARG A 244 -9.70 7.75 -16.47
N PHE A 245 -10.31 7.48 -17.61
CA PHE A 245 -10.70 8.50 -18.58
C PHE A 245 -11.97 8.13 -19.33
N ARG A 246 -12.66 9.14 -19.86
CA ARG A 246 -13.89 9.00 -20.64
C ARG A 246 -13.62 9.23 -22.11
N LEU A 247 -14.18 8.37 -22.96
CA LEU A 247 -13.99 8.37 -24.40
C LEU A 247 -15.32 8.62 -25.11
N GLU A 248 -15.39 9.64 -25.95
CA GLU A 248 -16.63 10.03 -26.64
C GLU A 248 -16.40 10.32 -28.13
N LYS A 249 -17.33 9.88 -28.99
CA LYS A 249 -17.40 10.32 -30.39
C LYS A 249 -18.07 11.68 -30.49
N ASP A 250 -17.64 12.48 -31.46
CA ASP A 250 -18.30 13.75 -31.76
C ASP A 250 -19.72 13.47 -32.32
N PRO A 251 -20.79 13.97 -31.69
CA PRO A 251 -22.14 13.79 -32.22
C PRO A 251 -22.35 14.44 -33.59
N ALA A 252 -21.60 15.50 -33.90
CA ALA A 252 -21.69 16.21 -35.18
C ALA A 252 -20.90 15.51 -36.30
N ASP A 253 -19.89 14.73 -35.95
CA ASP A 253 -19.13 13.88 -36.88
C ASP A 253 -18.89 12.48 -36.28
N PRO A 254 -19.88 11.56 -36.40
CA PRO A 254 -19.74 10.20 -35.88
C PRO A 254 -18.67 9.35 -36.58
N GLN A 255 -18.12 9.81 -37.70
CA GLN A 255 -17.06 9.11 -38.42
C GLN A 255 -15.67 9.47 -37.91
N ALA A 256 -15.51 10.63 -37.27
CA ALA A 256 -14.28 11.02 -36.61
C ALA A 256 -13.86 10.01 -35.52
N PRO A 257 -12.54 9.86 -35.26
CA PRO A 257 -12.07 9.05 -34.14
C PRO A 257 -12.60 9.61 -32.82
N PRO A 258 -12.85 8.76 -31.82
CA PRO A 258 -13.29 9.21 -30.53
C PRO A 258 -12.18 10.03 -29.83
N ARG A 259 -12.57 10.91 -28.91
CA ARG A 259 -11.65 11.76 -28.13
C ARG A 259 -11.79 11.53 -26.63
N VAL A 260 -10.69 11.74 -25.90
CA VAL A 260 -10.72 11.76 -24.44
C VAL A 260 -11.35 13.07 -23.99
N THR A 261 -12.53 13.01 -23.36
CA THR A 261 -13.27 14.21 -22.92
C THR A 261 -13.08 14.50 -21.44
N GLN A 262 -12.69 13.50 -20.63
CA GLN A 262 -12.42 13.64 -19.21
C GLN A 262 -11.30 12.68 -18.78
N PHE A 263 -10.49 13.09 -17.81
CA PHE A 263 -9.43 12.27 -17.22
C PHE A 263 -9.37 12.50 -15.71
N GLU A 264 -9.16 11.43 -14.94
CA GLU A 264 -9.05 11.49 -13.48
C GLU A 264 -7.92 10.57 -12.99
N PHE A 265 -6.95 11.14 -12.25
CA PHE A 265 -6.00 10.36 -11.46
C PHE A 265 -6.64 10.02 -10.11
N LEU A 266 -6.88 8.73 -9.85
CA LEU A 266 -7.71 8.28 -8.73
C LEU A 266 -6.93 8.26 -7.43
N ARG A 267 -5.79 7.55 -7.39
CA ARG A 267 -4.94 7.45 -6.18
C ARG A 267 -3.52 6.98 -6.52
N SER A 268 -2.55 7.47 -5.74
CA SER A 268 -1.18 6.95 -5.72
C SER A 268 -1.10 5.57 -5.04
N THR A 269 -0.20 4.72 -5.52
CA THR A 269 0.20 3.46 -4.87
C THR A 269 1.61 3.55 -4.29
N THR A 270 2.01 2.54 -3.51
CA THR A 270 3.30 2.52 -2.80
C THR A 270 4.52 2.34 -3.70
N ASN A 271 4.36 1.70 -4.85
CA ASN A 271 5.43 1.40 -5.82
C ASN A 271 4.81 1.24 -7.23
N ASN A 272 5.61 0.77 -8.18
CA ASN A 272 5.30 0.45 -9.56
C ASN A 272 4.03 -0.41 -9.66
N THR A 273 2.95 0.18 -10.17
CA THR A 273 1.62 -0.44 -10.24
C THR A 273 1.51 -1.32 -11.48
N TRP A 274 1.35 -2.62 -11.29
CA TRP A 274 1.34 -3.62 -12.38
C TRP A 274 0.06 -4.43 -12.51
N GLY A 275 -0.76 -4.47 -11.46
CA GLY A 275 -2.05 -5.13 -11.50
C GLY A 275 -3.19 -4.14 -11.46
N LEU A 276 -4.27 -4.46 -12.16
CA LEU A 276 -5.58 -3.83 -12.00
C LEU A 276 -6.66 -4.91 -12.08
N GLY A 277 -7.66 -4.80 -11.22
CA GLY A 277 -8.82 -5.68 -11.19
C GLY A 277 -10.07 -4.91 -10.83
N ILE A 278 -11.20 -5.28 -11.45
CA ILE A 278 -12.52 -4.73 -11.12
C ILE A 278 -13.43 -5.91 -10.79
N SER A 279 -14.05 -5.88 -9.61
CA SER A 279 -15.01 -6.90 -9.18
C SER A 279 -16.37 -6.72 -9.86
N GLU A 280 -17.25 -7.72 -9.77
CA GLU A 280 -18.56 -7.69 -10.42
C GLU A 280 -19.52 -6.64 -9.86
N GLU A 281 -19.28 -6.18 -8.64
CA GLU A 281 -19.98 -5.04 -8.05
C GLU A 281 -19.30 -3.69 -8.27
N GLY A 282 -18.12 -3.65 -8.91
CA GLY A 282 -17.40 -2.42 -9.25
C GLY A 282 -16.39 -1.94 -8.21
N GLU A 283 -15.89 -2.82 -7.34
CA GLU A 283 -14.74 -2.50 -6.49
C GLU A 283 -13.44 -2.62 -7.27
N ILE A 284 -12.49 -1.73 -7.02
CA ILE A 284 -11.23 -1.63 -7.77
C ILE A 284 -10.07 -2.07 -6.90
N PHE A 285 -9.26 -2.97 -7.44
CA PHE A 285 -8.07 -3.52 -6.81
C PHE A 285 -6.86 -3.36 -7.73
N ALA A 286 -5.68 -3.39 -7.15
CA ALA A 286 -4.42 -3.36 -7.89
C ALA A 286 -3.32 -4.14 -7.14
N SER A 287 -2.18 -4.31 -7.78
CA SER A 287 -0.95 -4.81 -7.15
C SER A 287 0.23 -3.94 -7.54
N THR A 288 1.29 -3.97 -6.73
CA THR A 288 2.55 -3.29 -7.05
C THR A 288 3.74 -4.24 -6.92
N ALA A 289 4.86 -3.88 -7.52
CA ALA A 289 6.15 -4.49 -7.23
C ALA A 289 6.53 -4.34 -5.73
N ASN A 290 7.52 -5.12 -5.30
CA ASN A 290 8.28 -4.95 -4.06
C ASN A 290 7.41 -5.05 -2.79
N GLY A 291 6.78 -6.21 -2.59
CA GLY A 291 6.17 -6.58 -1.32
C GLY A 291 4.74 -6.07 -1.10
N ASN A 292 4.00 -5.71 -2.14
CA ASN A 292 2.59 -5.34 -2.02
C ASN A 292 1.72 -6.00 -3.12
N PRO A 293 1.33 -7.26 -2.92
CA PRO A 293 0.62 -8.04 -3.93
C PRO A 293 -0.86 -7.67 -4.08
N SER A 294 -1.40 -6.79 -3.24
CA SER A 294 -2.83 -6.45 -3.28
C SER A 294 -3.12 -5.14 -2.55
N VAL A 295 -3.76 -4.20 -3.24
CA VAL A 295 -4.31 -2.95 -2.73
C VAL A 295 -5.77 -2.80 -3.14
N TYR A 296 -6.55 -2.01 -2.38
CA TYR A 296 -7.94 -1.67 -2.67
C TYR A 296 -8.09 -0.15 -2.82
N LEU A 297 -8.74 0.31 -3.89
CA LEU A 297 -9.07 1.72 -4.09
C LEU A 297 -10.27 2.08 -3.21
N ASP A 298 -9.98 2.50 -1.97
CA ASP A 298 -11.01 2.79 -0.96
C ASP A 298 -11.84 4.04 -1.28
N ILE A 299 -11.17 5.18 -1.47
CA ILE A 299 -11.79 6.47 -1.83
C ILE A 299 -10.91 7.21 -2.85
N PRO A 300 -11.45 7.60 -4.03
CA PRO A 300 -10.75 8.41 -5.02
C PRO A 300 -10.37 9.81 -4.53
N ASN A 301 -9.28 10.37 -5.08
CA ASN A 301 -8.74 11.69 -4.76
C ASN A 301 -9.77 12.81 -4.84
N ARG A 302 -10.70 12.79 -5.82
CA ARG A 302 -11.73 13.84 -5.99
C ARG A 302 -12.53 14.15 -4.71
N TYR A 303 -12.67 13.17 -3.81
CA TYR A 303 -13.38 13.35 -2.55
C TYR A 303 -12.50 14.00 -1.48
N TYR A 304 -11.23 13.61 -1.38
CA TYR A 304 -10.27 14.27 -0.51
C TYR A 304 -9.97 15.70 -0.99
N GLU A 305 -9.97 15.93 -2.30
CA GLU A 305 -9.76 17.24 -2.93
C GLU A 305 -10.86 18.26 -2.58
N LYS A 306 -12.07 17.80 -2.19
CA LYS A 306 -13.12 18.67 -1.63
C LYS A 306 -12.75 19.22 -0.24
N VAL A 307 -11.81 18.59 0.45
CA VAL A 307 -11.36 18.98 1.78
C VAL A 307 -9.99 19.64 1.67
N LEU A 308 -9.99 20.97 1.62
CA LEU A 308 -8.78 21.79 1.55
C LEU A 308 -7.67 21.34 2.51
N GLY A 309 -6.48 21.10 1.95
CA GLY A 309 -5.28 20.72 2.71
C GLY A 309 -5.18 19.25 3.10
N TRP A 310 -6.13 18.38 2.71
CA TRP A 310 -6.07 16.97 3.05
C TRP A 310 -5.36 16.13 1.97
N SER A 311 -4.32 15.39 2.38
CA SER A 311 -3.74 14.28 1.61
C SER A 311 -4.09 12.95 2.29
N PRO A 312 -4.58 11.94 1.54
CA PRO A 312 -4.86 10.63 2.10
C PRO A 312 -3.66 9.66 2.08
N GLY A 313 -2.51 10.08 1.53
CA GLY A 313 -1.33 9.23 1.31
C GLY A 313 -1.51 8.22 0.16
N PRO A 314 -0.54 7.32 -0.08
CA PRO A 314 -0.70 6.22 -1.03
C PRO A 314 -1.64 5.12 -0.49
N LEU A 315 -2.20 4.31 -1.39
CA LEU A 315 -3.02 3.15 -1.01
C LEU A 315 -2.18 2.09 -0.27
N PRO A 316 -2.60 1.62 0.92
CA PRO A 316 -1.87 0.62 1.68
C PRO A 316 -2.09 -0.81 1.15
N MET A 317 -1.15 -1.70 1.46
CA MET A 317 -1.32 -3.14 1.24
C MET A 317 -2.50 -3.68 2.05
N ILE A 318 -3.38 -4.44 1.41
CA ILE A 318 -4.49 -5.14 2.07
C ILE A 318 -4.20 -6.63 2.29
N ALA A 319 -3.12 -7.15 1.72
CA ALA A 319 -2.65 -8.51 1.97
C ALA A 319 -2.13 -8.66 3.41
N ASN A 320 -2.45 -9.79 4.05
CA ASN A 320 -1.91 -10.12 5.38
C ASN A 320 -0.40 -10.41 5.36
N SER A 321 0.15 -10.77 4.21
CA SER A 321 1.55 -11.05 3.98
C SER A 321 1.91 -10.80 2.53
N ALA A 322 3.15 -10.38 2.29
CA ALA A 322 3.73 -10.28 0.97
C ALA A 322 4.34 -11.61 0.48
N ARG A 323 4.30 -12.69 1.28
CA ARG A 323 4.96 -13.96 0.91
C ARG A 323 4.29 -14.65 -0.27
N PHE A 324 5.12 -15.29 -1.09
CA PHE A 324 4.70 -16.23 -2.14
C PHE A 324 5.26 -17.63 -1.91
N TYR A 325 4.84 -18.61 -2.70
CA TYR A 325 5.10 -20.03 -2.43
C TYR A 325 5.51 -20.79 -3.71
N PRO A 326 6.74 -20.58 -4.21
CA PRO A 326 7.23 -21.29 -5.39
C PRO A 326 7.37 -22.79 -5.12
N ILE A 327 7.28 -23.61 -6.17
CA ILE A 327 7.45 -25.07 -6.08
C ILE A 327 8.91 -25.52 -6.31
N THR A 328 9.78 -24.58 -6.63
CA THR A 328 11.23 -24.77 -6.83
C THR A 328 12.01 -23.76 -6.00
N ASN A 329 13.25 -24.10 -5.65
CA ASN A 329 14.19 -23.16 -5.04
C ASN A 329 14.99 -22.36 -6.08
N LYS A 330 14.84 -22.67 -7.37
CA LYS A 330 15.56 -22.04 -8.48
C LYS A 330 14.86 -20.80 -9.04
N ILE A 331 14.31 -19.98 -8.16
CA ILE A 331 13.63 -18.72 -8.49
C ILE A 331 14.62 -17.62 -8.90
N ARG A 332 14.08 -16.47 -9.31
CA ARG A 332 14.78 -15.40 -10.03
C ARG A 332 14.50 -14.00 -9.49
N GLN A 333 14.51 -13.86 -8.17
CA GLN A 333 14.27 -12.59 -7.48
C GLN A 333 15.51 -11.69 -7.48
N VAL A 334 15.30 -10.38 -7.50
CA VAL A 334 16.36 -9.35 -7.31
C VAL A 334 16.37 -8.80 -5.88
N ASP A 335 15.18 -8.66 -5.32
CA ASP A 335 14.87 -8.09 -4.01
C ASP A 335 13.67 -8.84 -3.40
N TYR A 336 13.24 -8.48 -2.18
CA TYR A 336 12.06 -9.05 -1.52
C TYR A 336 12.02 -10.59 -1.51
N HIS A 337 13.17 -11.24 -1.32
CA HIS A 337 13.30 -12.69 -1.37
C HIS A 337 12.25 -13.43 -0.51
N GLY A 338 11.61 -14.45 -1.09
CA GLY A 338 10.53 -15.20 -0.44
C GLY A 338 9.17 -14.49 -0.43
N SER A 339 9.09 -13.30 -1.02
CA SER A 339 7.88 -12.48 -1.16
C SER A 339 7.67 -12.07 -2.61
N PHE A 340 6.50 -11.50 -2.92
CA PHE A 340 6.25 -10.95 -4.24
C PHE A 340 7.23 -9.82 -4.55
N THR A 341 8.13 -10.08 -5.48
CA THR A 341 8.98 -9.06 -6.12
C THR A 341 8.19 -8.37 -7.22
N ALA A 342 7.43 -9.16 -7.98
CA ALA A 342 6.84 -8.74 -9.22
C ALA A 342 5.37 -9.11 -9.31
N ALA A 343 4.58 -8.71 -8.31
CA ALA A 343 3.14 -8.92 -8.29
C ALA A 343 2.45 -8.19 -9.46
N SER A 344 2.27 -8.93 -10.55
CA SER A 344 1.71 -8.49 -11.82
C SER A 344 0.30 -9.05 -11.98
N GLY A 345 -0.62 -8.24 -12.50
CA GLY A 345 -2.03 -8.61 -12.60
C GLY A 345 -2.78 -8.55 -11.26
N HIS A 346 -4.10 -8.35 -11.34
CA HIS A 346 -5.03 -8.46 -10.22
C HIS A 346 -6.46 -8.77 -10.69
N LEU A 347 -6.64 -9.35 -11.88
CA LEU A 347 -7.98 -9.67 -12.37
C LEU A 347 -8.61 -10.75 -11.51
N LEU A 348 -9.93 -10.70 -11.37
CA LEU A 348 -10.69 -11.61 -10.51
C LEU A 348 -11.37 -12.70 -11.34
N TYR A 349 -11.63 -13.84 -10.72
CA TYR A 349 -12.53 -14.82 -11.30
C TYR A 349 -13.99 -14.30 -11.28
N THR A 350 -14.51 -13.94 -12.45
CA THR A 350 -15.82 -13.27 -12.64
C THR A 350 -16.75 -14.05 -13.58
N ALA A 351 -16.59 -15.37 -13.62
CA ALA A 351 -17.46 -16.34 -14.30
C ALA A 351 -18.04 -17.36 -13.30
N ARG A 352 -18.90 -18.28 -13.76
CA ARG A 352 -19.48 -19.36 -12.94
C ARG A 352 -19.07 -20.77 -13.39
N SER A 353 -18.06 -20.89 -14.26
CA SER A 353 -17.59 -22.19 -14.78
C SER A 353 -16.78 -22.99 -13.75
N TYR A 354 -16.00 -22.32 -12.90
CA TYR A 354 -15.24 -22.93 -11.80
C TYR A 354 -16.12 -23.06 -10.55
N PRO A 355 -15.68 -23.80 -9.51
CA PRO A 355 -16.39 -23.87 -8.24
C PRO A 355 -16.61 -22.51 -7.57
N ALA A 356 -17.65 -22.41 -6.74
CA ALA A 356 -18.07 -21.15 -6.10
C ALA A 356 -17.01 -20.46 -5.22
N ILE A 357 -15.98 -21.18 -4.77
CA ILE A 357 -14.84 -20.61 -4.03
C ILE A 357 -14.08 -19.55 -4.83
N TYR A 358 -14.17 -19.55 -6.16
CA TYR A 358 -13.53 -18.54 -7.00
C TYR A 358 -14.36 -17.27 -7.19
N TRP A 359 -15.69 -17.42 -7.20
CA TRP A 359 -16.63 -16.42 -7.73
C TRP A 359 -16.49 -15.07 -7.01
N ASN A 360 -16.07 -14.07 -7.78
CA ASN A 360 -15.90 -12.68 -7.38
C ASN A 360 -15.08 -12.46 -6.09
N ARG A 361 -14.14 -13.37 -5.80
CA ARG A 361 -13.34 -13.32 -4.56
C ARG A 361 -11.90 -13.77 -4.71
N VAL A 362 -11.55 -14.44 -5.80
CA VAL A 362 -10.17 -14.86 -6.08
C VAL A 362 -9.58 -13.93 -7.13
N ALA A 363 -8.54 -13.20 -6.75
CA ALA A 363 -7.71 -12.40 -7.65
C ALA A 363 -6.48 -13.20 -8.10
N PHE A 364 -6.07 -13.00 -9.36
CA PHE A 364 -4.89 -13.63 -9.95
C PHE A 364 -3.73 -12.66 -9.92
N VAL A 365 -2.67 -13.04 -9.20
CA VAL A 365 -1.44 -12.25 -9.10
C VAL A 365 -0.27 -13.12 -9.53
N ALA A 366 0.28 -12.80 -10.69
CA ALA A 366 1.45 -13.45 -11.25
C ALA A 366 2.74 -12.90 -10.63
N ASP A 367 3.73 -13.76 -10.46
CA ASP A 367 5.09 -13.36 -10.14
C ASP A 367 6.07 -14.13 -11.06
N PRO A 368 6.59 -13.48 -12.11
CA PRO A 368 7.50 -14.11 -13.06
C PRO A 368 8.83 -14.50 -12.41
N THR A 369 9.21 -13.86 -11.30
CA THR A 369 10.45 -14.20 -10.58
C THR A 369 10.29 -15.46 -9.73
N GLY A 370 9.05 -15.83 -9.37
CA GLY A 370 8.70 -17.03 -8.62
C GLY A 370 8.14 -18.17 -9.48
N HIS A 371 8.03 -17.99 -10.80
CA HIS A 371 7.48 -18.98 -11.74
C HIS A 371 6.02 -19.39 -11.41
N LEU A 372 5.18 -18.45 -10.92
CA LEU A 372 3.84 -18.77 -10.43
C LEU A 372 2.77 -17.70 -10.70
N VAL A 373 1.52 -18.14 -10.76
CA VAL A 373 0.31 -17.34 -10.60
C VAL A 373 -0.35 -17.72 -9.28
N ALA A 374 -0.40 -16.78 -8.35
CA ALA A 374 -1.08 -16.96 -7.07
C ALA A 374 -2.56 -16.62 -7.19
N ALA A 375 -3.39 -17.42 -6.50
CA ALA A 375 -4.76 -17.09 -6.19
C ALA A 375 -4.80 -16.37 -4.83
N LEU A 376 -5.04 -15.06 -4.84
CA LEU A 376 -5.28 -14.28 -3.63
C LEU A 376 -6.78 -14.24 -3.33
N TRP A 377 -7.14 -14.57 -2.09
CA TRP A 377 -8.51 -14.50 -1.63
C TRP A 377 -8.79 -13.11 -1.04
N LEU A 378 -9.80 -12.43 -1.57
CA LEU A 378 -10.34 -11.15 -1.11
C LEU A 378 -11.51 -11.36 -0.13
N GLU A 379 -11.48 -10.63 0.97
CA GLU A 379 -12.50 -10.69 2.02
C GLU A 379 -12.91 -9.27 2.44
N ARG A 380 -14.20 -9.03 2.62
CA ARG A 380 -14.70 -7.76 3.14
C ARG A 380 -14.29 -7.56 4.60
N ALA A 381 -13.85 -6.35 4.94
CA ALA A 381 -13.53 -5.92 6.29
C ALA A 381 -14.13 -4.52 6.54
N GLY A 382 -15.34 -4.50 7.10
CA GLY A 382 -16.13 -3.26 7.23
C GLY A 382 -16.51 -2.69 5.86
N SER A 383 -16.15 -1.43 5.64
CA SER A 383 -16.31 -0.72 4.37
C SER A 383 -15.15 -0.97 3.39
N GLY A 384 -14.10 -1.68 3.81
CA GLY A 384 -12.93 -2.01 3.00
C GLY A 384 -12.73 -3.50 2.76
N TYR A 385 -11.51 -3.86 2.37
CA TYR A 385 -11.12 -5.23 2.03
C TYR A 385 -9.80 -5.65 2.69
N ARG A 386 -9.63 -6.96 2.84
CA ARG A 386 -8.38 -7.65 3.16
C ARG A 386 -8.13 -8.72 2.12
N SER A 387 -6.88 -9.14 1.98
CA SER A 387 -6.54 -10.29 1.15
C SER A 387 -5.55 -11.24 1.84
N ARG A 388 -5.55 -12.49 1.39
CA ARG A 388 -4.61 -13.52 1.84
C ARG A 388 -4.21 -14.45 0.71
N TYR A 389 -3.02 -15.03 0.82
CA TYR A 389 -2.58 -16.08 -0.10
C TYR A 389 -3.47 -17.31 0.04
N GLY A 390 -4.14 -17.70 -1.04
CA GLY A 390 -4.95 -18.92 -1.10
C GLY A 390 -4.09 -20.11 -1.48
N TRP A 391 -3.72 -20.19 -2.76
CA TRP A 391 -2.96 -21.30 -3.36
C TRP A 391 -2.25 -20.84 -4.63
N ASN A 392 -1.41 -21.71 -5.21
CA ASN A 392 -0.89 -21.52 -6.56
C ASN A 392 -1.97 -21.94 -7.56
N LEU A 393 -2.50 -20.99 -8.34
CA LEU A 393 -3.37 -21.32 -9.47
C LEU A 393 -2.57 -22.05 -10.55
N LEU A 394 -1.32 -21.62 -10.75
CA LEU A 394 -0.32 -22.25 -11.61
C LEU A 394 1.05 -22.01 -10.99
N ALA A 395 1.93 -23.01 -10.94
CA ALA A 395 3.33 -22.84 -10.57
C ALA A 395 4.20 -23.83 -11.32
N SER A 396 5.45 -23.47 -11.61
CA SER A 396 6.38 -24.32 -12.37
C SER A 396 7.73 -24.47 -11.68
N ASP A 397 8.42 -25.58 -11.96
CA ASP A 397 9.85 -25.76 -11.67
C ASP A 397 10.76 -25.53 -12.90
N ASP A 398 10.18 -25.24 -14.07
CA ASP A 398 10.89 -24.77 -15.27
C ASP A 398 11.40 -23.34 -15.04
N GLU A 399 12.73 -23.15 -15.05
CA GLU A 399 13.39 -21.87 -14.75
C GLU A 399 13.09 -20.77 -15.80
N TRP A 400 12.48 -21.12 -16.94
CA TRP A 400 12.03 -20.17 -17.97
C TRP A 400 10.60 -19.69 -17.78
N CYS A 401 9.75 -20.43 -17.04
CA CYS A 401 8.34 -20.09 -16.86
C CYS A 401 8.21 -18.74 -16.15
N ALA A 402 7.63 -17.74 -16.80
CA ALA A 402 7.55 -16.37 -16.30
C ALA A 402 6.15 -15.81 -16.52
N PRO A 403 5.14 -16.26 -15.77
CA PRO A 403 3.79 -15.74 -15.93
C PRO A 403 3.73 -14.26 -15.57
N ILE A 404 3.02 -13.47 -16.37
CA ILE A 404 2.90 -12.01 -16.17
C ILE A 404 1.44 -11.50 -16.16
N ALA A 405 0.50 -12.30 -16.64
CA ALA A 405 -0.91 -11.94 -16.67
C ALA A 405 -1.80 -13.18 -16.59
N ALA A 406 -2.95 -13.04 -15.94
CA ALA A 406 -4.01 -14.04 -15.95
C ALA A 406 -5.39 -13.35 -15.95
N ALA A 407 -6.33 -13.86 -16.74
CA ALA A 407 -7.68 -13.29 -16.88
C ALA A 407 -8.72 -14.36 -17.18
N VAL A 408 -9.99 -14.06 -16.93
CA VAL A 408 -11.11 -14.93 -17.35
C VAL A 408 -11.47 -14.62 -18.81
N GLY A 409 -11.45 -15.66 -19.65
CA GLY A 409 -11.82 -15.57 -21.06
C GLY A 409 -13.33 -15.65 -21.31
N PRO A 410 -13.77 -15.53 -22.57
CA PRO A 410 -15.18 -15.60 -22.97
C PRO A 410 -15.86 -16.93 -22.63
N ASP A 411 -15.07 -18.00 -22.49
CA ASP A 411 -15.49 -19.35 -22.11
C ASP A 411 -15.59 -19.57 -20.58
N GLY A 412 -15.23 -18.55 -19.79
CA GLY A 412 -15.26 -18.60 -18.32
C GLY A 412 -14.09 -19.37 -17.69
N ASN A 413 -13.10 -19.76 -18.49
CA ASN A 413 -11.84 -20.35 -18.02
C ASN A 413 -10.78 -19.27 -17.78
N VAL A 414 -9.75 -19.58 -16.99
CA VAL A 414 -8.62 -18.67 -16.76
C VAL A 414 -7.55 -18.88 -17.83
N TRP A 415 -7.15 -17.80 -18.48
CA TRP A 415 -6.08 -17.75 -19.47
C TRP A 415 -4.86 -17.07 -18.86
N VAL A 416 -3.66 -17.57 -19.17
CA VAL A 416 -2.40 -17.13 -18.58
C VAL A 416 -1.40 -16.80 -19.69
N ILE A 417 -0.81 -15.61 -19.62
CA ILE A 417 0.40 -15.27 -20.38
C ILE A 417 1.60 -15.78 -19.61
N ASP A 418 2.34 -16.69 -20.22
CA ASP A 418 3.70 -17.03 -19.84
C ASP A 418 4.67 -16.30 -20.76
N TRP A 419 5.38 -15.31 -20.20
CA TRP A 419 6.40 -14.54 -20.91
C TRP A 419 7.58 -15.40 -21.36
N TYR A 420 7.72 -16.60 -20.77
CA TYR A 420 8.74 -17.62 -21.03
C TYR A 420 10.15 -17.06 -21.25
N SER A 421 10.77 -16.57 -20.18
CA SER A 421 12.08 -15.91 -20.24
C SER A 421 12.91 -16.30 -19.04
N TYR A 422 14.15 -16.70 -19.31
CA TYR A 422 15.10 -16.96 -18.23
C TYR A 422 15.54 -15.69 -17.49
N ILE A 423 15.68 -14.58 -18.22
CA ILE A 423 15.97 -13.25 -17.66
C ILE A 423 14.71 -12.40 -17.71
N VAL A 424 14.21 -12.06 -16.52
CA VAL A 424 13.05 -11.17 -16.30
C VAL A 424 13.41 -9.93 -15.48
N GLN A 425 14.57 -9.95 -14.81
CA GLN A 425 15.04 -8.87 -13.96
C GLN A 425 15.33 -7.61 -14.78
N HIS A 426 14.91 -6.46 -14.27
CA HIS A 426 15.07 -5.17 -14.93
C HIS A 426 16.20 -4.37 -14.29
N ASN A 427 16.07 -4.10 -12.99
CA ASN A 427 17.00 -3.41 -12.11
C ASN A 427 17.08 -4.17 -10.76
N PRO A 428 18.10 -3.90 -9.91
CA PRO A 428 19.28 -3.10 -10.18
C PRO A 428 20.23 -3.77 -11.19
N THR A 429 21.09 -2.96 -11.82
CA THR A 429 22.09 -3.47 -12.78
C THR A 429 23.13 -4.32 -12.05
N PRO A 430 23.28 -5.61 -12.42
CA PRO A 430 24.24 -6.47 -11.75
C PRO A 430 25.70 -6.05 -12.02
N PRO A 431 26.65 -6.34 -11.11
CA PRO A 431 28.05 -5.99 -11.30
C PRO A 431 28.63 -6.52 -12.62
N GLY A 432 29.32 -5.64 -13.36
CA GLY A 432 29.90 -5.98 -14.66
C GLY A 432 28.94 -5.84 -15.85
N PHE A 433 27.69 -5.44 -15.63
CA PHE A 433 26.72 -5.13 -16.68
C PHE A 433 26.49 -3.61 -16.81
N ARG A 434 25.78 -3.19 -17.85
CA ARG A 434 25.43 -1.78 -18.11
C ARG A 434 23.91 -1.62 -18.18
N THR A 435 23.41 -0.49 -17.70
CA THR A 435 22.00 -0.11 -17.82
C THR A 435 21.73 0.39 -19.25
N GLY A 436 20.74 -0.20 -19.92
CA GLY A 436 20.32 0.19 -21.26
C GLY A 436 19.28 1.32 -21.25
N ARG A 437 18.87 1.75 -22.46
CA ARG A 437 17.95 2.88 -22.66
C ARG A 437 16.57 2.69 -22.02
N GLY A 438 16.12 1.45 -21.86
CA GLY A 438 14.85 1.13 -21.23
C GLY A 438 14.89 1.08 -19.71
N ASN A 439 16.03 1.41 -19.09
CA ASN A 439 16.39 1.24 -17.67
C ASN A 439 16.58 -0.22 -17.22
N ALA A 440 16.65 -1.16 -18.17
CA ALA A 440 17.00 -2.55 -17.91
C ALA A 440 18.48 -2.79 -18.17
N TYR A 441 19.14 -3.62 -17.37
CA TYR A 441 20.51 -4.02 -17.71
C TYR A 441 20.55 -4.83 -19.02
N GLU A 442 21.61 -4.59 -19.79
CA GLU A 442 21.84 -5.21 -21.09
C GLU A 442 22.50 -6.58 -20.93
N THR A 443 21.92 -7.62 -21.54
CA THR A 443 22.47 -8.97 -21.56
C THR A 443 22.01 -9.72 -22.81
N PRO A 444 22.88 -10.53 -23.45
CA PRO A 444 22.48 -11.38 -24.57
C PRO A 444 21.56 -12.54 -24.14
N LEU A 445 21.43 -12.81 -22.83
CA LEU A 445 20.58 -13.88 -22.29
C LEU A 445 19.09 -13.49 -22.22
N ARG A 446 18.74 -12.25 -22.55
CA ARG A 446 17.35 -11.79 -22.55
C ARG A 446 16.66 -12.27 -23.82
N ASP A 447 15.87 -13.32 -23.69
CA ASP A 447 15.11 -13.89 -24.80
C ASP A 447 14.09 -12.88 -25.36
N LYS A 448 13.83 -13.00 -26.66
CA LYS A 448 12.89 -12.17 -27.44
C LYS A 448 11.91 -12.99 -28.27
N THR A 449 12.02 -14.32 -28.21
CA THR A 449 11.42 -15.21 -29.23
C THR A 449 10.44 -16.22 -28.65
N HIS A 450 10.52 -16.55 -27.36
CA HIS A 450 9.65 -17.53 -26.72
C HIS A 450 8.59 -16.83 -25.87
N GLY A 451 7.36 -17.36 -25.92
CA GLY A 451 6.21 -16.76 -25.25
C GLY A 451 4.96 -17.57 -25.53
N ARG A 452 4.13 -17.77 -24.50
CA ARG A 452 3.08 -18.78 -24.54
C ARG A 452 1.81 -18.28 -23.89
N ILE A 453 0.69 -18.78 -24.37
CA ILE A 453 -0.62 -18.58 -23.75
C ILE A 453 -1.21 -19.95 -23.42
N TYR A 454 -1.51 -20.14 -22.15
CA TYR A 454 -2.17 -21.32 -21.63
C TYR A 454 -3.59 -21.00 -21.17
N ARG A 455 -4.44 -22.01 -21.16
CA ARG A 455 -5.79 -21.96 -20.59
C ARG A 455 -5.94 -23.05 -19.53
N LEU A 456 -6.43 -22.68 -18.35
CA LEU A 456 -6.80 -23.59 -17.28
C LEU A 456 -8.29 -23.95 -17.45
N VAL A 457 -8.59 -25.17 -17.86
CA VAL A 457 -9.96 -25.61 -18.18
C VAL A 457 -10.53 -26.44 -17.04
N GLN A 458 -11.77 -26.15 -16.66
CA GLN A 458 -12.50 -26.96 -15.68
C GLN A 458 -12.76 -28.37 -16.25
N LYS A 459 -12.30 -29.41 -15.54
CA LYS A 459 -12.59 -30.80 -15.87
C LYS A 459 -14.07 -31.09 -15.71
N ASP A 460 -14.60 -31.91 -16.62
CA ASP A 460 -16.00 -32.34 -16.66
C ASP A 460 -17.00 -31.17 -16.69
N ALA A 461 -16.56 -29.98 -17.12
CA ALA A 461 -17.44 -28.83 -17.24
C ALA A 461 -18.53 -29.11 -18.27
N ARG A 462 -19.77 -28.75 -17.93
CA ARG A 462 -20.79 -28.55 -18.97
C ARG A 462 -20.27 -27.42 -19.86
N GLN A 463 -19.98 -27.70 -21.13
CA GLN A 463 -19.67 -26.67 -22.11
C GLN A 463 -20.82 -25.67 -22.11
N GLN A 464 -20.59 -24.49 -21.52
CA GLN A 464 -21.50 -23.38 -21.72
C GLN A 464 -21.28 -22.89 -23.14
N ARG A 465 -22.36 -22.75 -23.92
CA ARG A 465 -22.25 -22.04 -25.20
C ARG A 465 -21.70 -20.65 -24.88
N PRO A 466 -20.60 -20.22 -25.53
CA PRO A 466 -20.13 -18.85 -25.41
C PRO A 466 -21.30 -17.89 -25.60
N GLY A 467 -21.25 -16.73 -24.95
CA GLY A 467 -22.08 -15.63 -25.38
C GLY A 467 -21.84 -15.37 -26.86
N ASP A 468 -22.79 -14.71 -27.50
CA ASP A 468 -22.61 -14.23 -28.86
C ASP A 468 -23.33 -12.90 -28.95
N LEU A 469 -22.59 -11.86 -29.31
CA LEU A 469 -23.06 -10.47 -29.44
C LEU A 469 -23.28 -10.08 -30.91
N ALA A 470 -23.02 -11.00 -31.85
CA ALA A 470 -23.26 -10.85 -33.28
C ALA A 470 -24.48 -11.70 -33.70
N PRO A 471 -25.45 -11.19 -34.50
CA PRO A 471 -25.52 -9.86 -35.07
C PRO A 471 -25.93 -8.78 -34.05
N PRO A 472 -25.68 -7.49 -34.35
CA PRO A 472 -25.95 -6.37 -33.44
C PRO A 472 -27.46 -6.15 -33.25
N ARG A 473 -28.03 -6.78 -32.21
CA ARG A 473 -29.45 -6.64 -31.86
C ARG A 473 -29.57 -6.21 -30.41
N VAL A 474 -30.28 -5.10 -30.18
CA VAL A 474 -30.47 -4.51 -28.84
C VAL A 474 -31.02 -5.51 -27.84
N SER A 475 -32.06 -6.27 -28.21
CA SER A 475 -32.67 -7.31 -27.35
C SER A 475 -31.68 -8.41 -26.95
N ARG A 476 -30.69 -8.71 -27.80
CA ARG A 476 -29.66 -9.71 -27.54
C ARG A 476 -28.62 -9.18 -26.55
N TRP A 477 -28.25 -7.92 -26.70
CA TRP A 477 -27.32 -7.25 -25.78
C TRP A 477 -27.96 -7.07 -24.40
N THR A 478 -29.24 -6.69 -24.31
CA THR A 478 -29.94 -6.59 -23.01
C THR A 478 -30.03 -7.94 -22.31
N GLU A 479 -30.25 -9.04 -23.03
CA GLU A 479 -30.19 -10.41 -22.46
C GLU A 479 -28.80 -10.74 -21.89
N GLN A 480 -27.73 -10.33 -22.59
CA GLN A 480 -26.37 -10.63 -22.15
C GLN A 480 -25.98 -9.94 -20.83
N LEU A 481 -26.66 -8.85 -20.42
CA LEU A 481 -26.40 -8.18 -19.14
C LEU A 481 -26.63 -9.08 -17.92
N ARG A 482 -27.35 -10.19 -18.06
CA ARG A 482 -27.63 -11.17 -16.99
C ARG A 482 -26.69 -12.38 -17.01
N ARG A 483 -25.73 -12.45 -17.93
CA ARG A 483 -24.85 -13.62 -18.10
C ARG A 483 -23.96 -13.85 -16.89
N ASP A 484 -23.57 -15.10 -16.72
CA ASP A 484 -22.65 -15.55 -15.67
C ASP A 484 -21.21 -15.04 -15.82
N ASN A 485 -20.81 -14.52 -16.99
CA ASN A 485 -19.45 -14.08 -17.27
C ASN A 485 -19.41 -12.56 -17.50
N LEU A 486 -18.61 -11.85 -16.70
CA LEU A 486 -18.46 -10.39 -16.75
C LEU A 486 -18.03 -9.88 -18.13
N PHE A 487 -17.22 -10.64 -18.86
CA PHE A 487 -16.80 -10.30 -20.22
C PHE A 487 -17.99 -9.96 -21.12
N TRP A 488 -18.96 -10.89 -21.20
CA TRP A 488 -20.16 -10.71 -22.04
C TRP A 488 -21.03 -9.56 -21.58
N ARG A 489 -21.14 -9.36 -20.25
CA ARG A 489 -21.94 -8.26 -19.70
C ARG A 489 -21.33 -6.90 -20.00
N LEU A 490 -20.01 -6.74 -19.85
CA LEU A 490 -19.32 -5.48 -20.15
C LEU A 490 -19.34 -5.15 -21.64
N HIS A 491 -19.11 -6.13 -22.53
CA HIS A 491 -19.24 -5.88 -23.97
C HIS A 491 -20.67 -5.52 -24.37
N ALA A 492 -21.68 -6.21 -23.81
CA ALA A 492 -23.08 -5.87 -24.06
C ALA A 492 -23.43 -4.45 -23.60
N GLN A 493 -23.02 -4.08 -22.38
CA GLN A 493 -23.21 -2.72 -21.86
C GLN A 493 -22.49 -1.68 -22.72
N ARG A 494 -21.21 -1.91 -23.06
CA ARG A 494 -20.42 -1.06 -23.94
C ARG A 494 -21.15 -0.82 -25.27
N LEU A 495 -21.58 -1.89 -25.94
CA LEU A 495 -22.28 -1.80 -27.22
C LEU A 495 -23.60 -1.03 -27.10
N LEU A 496 -24.40 -1.27 -26.05
CA LEU A 496 -25.64 -0.51 -25.81
C LEU A 496 -25.39 0.99 -25.68
N VAL A 497 -24.36 1.37 -24.90
CA VAL A 497 -23.99 2.77 -24.64
C VAL A 497 -23.36 3.44 -25.86
N GLU A 498 -22.35 2.81 -26.48
CA GLU A 498 -21.64 3.35 -27.64
C GLU A 498 -22.56 3.51 -28.86
N LYS A 499 -23.53 2.61 -29.04
CA LYS A 499 -24.55 2.70 -30.11
C LYS A 499 -25.75 3.58 -29.74
N LYS A 500 -25.80 4.13 -28.52
CA LYS A 500 -26.92 4.95 -28.00
C LYS A 500 -28.28 4.26 -28.18
N SER A 501 -28.39 3.01 -27.75
CA SER A 501 -29.58 2.16 -27.94
C SER A 501 -30.71 2.56 -26.99
N LEU A 502 -31.41 3.65 -27.28
CA LEU A 502 -32.47 4.21 -26.42
C LEU A 502 -33.71 3.31 -26.31
N ASP A 503 -33.94 2.45 -27.30
CA ASP A 503 -34.99 1.42 -27.30
C ASP A 503 -34.81 0.37 -26.20
N ALA A 504 -33.60 0.22 -25.64
CA ALA A 504 -33.33 -0.66 -24.50
C ALA A 504 -33.90 -0.15 -23.17
N ILE A 505 -34.24 1.15 -23.05
CA ILE A 505 -34.58 1.78 -21.76
C ILE A 505 -35.73 1.07 -21.04
N SER A 506 -36.79 0.68 -21.76
CA SER A 506 -37.93 -0.03 -21.17
C SER A 506 -37.52 -1.37 -20.55
N ASP A 507 -36.70 -2.16 -21.26
CA ASP A 507 -36.21 -3.45 -20.77
C ASP A 507 -35.28 -3.28 -19.56
N LEU A 508 -34.42 -2.26 -19.59
CA LEU A 508 -33.51 -1.92 -18.49
C LEU A 508 -34.27 -1.47 -17.23
N VAL A 509 -35.31 -0.65 -17.38
CA VAL A 509 -36.19 -0.25 -16.27
C VAL A 509 -36.95 -1.46 -15.70
N SER A 510 -37.41 -2.36 -16.57
CA SER A 510 -38.04 -3.61 -16.16
C SER A 510 -37.08 -4.50 -15.36
N MET A 511 -35.81 -4.57 -15.79
CA MET A 511 -34.74 -5.29 -15.11
C MET A 511 -34.56 -4.86 -13.65
N LEU A 512 -34.70 -3.56 -13.33
CA LEU A 512 -34.56 -3.05 -11.97
C LEU A 512 -35.62 -3.58 -10.97
N ASN A 513 -36.68 -4.23 -11.45
CA ASN A 513 -37.70 -4.86 -10.59
C ASN A 513 -37.24 -6.19 -10.00
N ASP A 514 -36.22 -6.83 -10.57
CA ASP A 514 -35.73 -8.12 -10.12
C ASP A 514 -35.09 -7.99 -8.73
N GLN A 515 -35.59 -8.77 -7.76
CA GLN A 515 -35.11 -8.77 -6.37
C GLN A 515 -34.24 -10.00 -6.06
N SER A 516 -33.99 -10.87 -7.04
CA SER A 516 -33.18 -12.07 -6.85
C SER A 516 -31.73 -11.74 -6.55
N VAL A 517 -31.03 -12.67 -5.91
CA VAL A 517 -29.58 -12.61 -5.69
C VAL A 517 -28.96 -13.97 -6.01
N ASP A 518 -27.77 -13.95 -6.58
CA ASP A 518 -26.96 -15.15 -6.79
C ASP A 518 -26.31 -15.63 -5.48
N SER A 519 -25.53 -16.71 -5.55
CA SER A 519 -24.82 -17.25 -4.38
C SER A 519 -23.72 -16.34 -3.84
N CYS A 520 -23.30 -15.32 -4.58
CA CYS A 520 -22.43 -14.25 -4.08
C CYS A 520 -23.23 -13.12 -3.39
N GLY A 521 -24.56 -13.21 -3.35
CA GLY A 521 -25.44 -12.17 -2.83
C GLY A 521 -25.60 -10.98 -3.78
N LEU A 522 -25.28 -11.16 -5.07
CA LEU A 522 -25.29 -10.11 -6.08
C LEU A 522 -26.48 -10.24 -7.03
N ASN A 523 -26.92 -9.12 -7.60
CA ASN A 523 -27.73 -9.13 -8.81
C ASN A 523 -27.00 -8.35 -9.90
N VAL A 524 -26.11 -9.04 -10.60
CA VAL A 524 -25.24 -8.42 -11.62
C VAL A 524 -26.05 -7.83 -12.77
N GLY A 525 -27.18 -8.43 -13.14
CA GLY A 525 -28.08 -7.91 -14.17
C GLY A 525 -28.65 -6.53 -13.82
N VAL A 526 -29.13 -6.36 -12.59
CA VAL A 526 -29.62 -5.06 -12.09
C VAL A 526 -28.49 -4.02 -12.03
N ILE A 527 -27.28 -4.42 -11.58
CA ILE A 527 -26.11 -3.52 -11.55
C ILE A 527 -25.77 -3.02 -12.96
N HIS A 528 -25.67 -3.91 -13.94
CA HIS A 528 -25.42 -3.52 -15.33
C HIS A 528 -26.57 -2.69 -15.92
N ALA A 529 -27.83 -2.97 -15.58
CA ALA A 529 -28.96 -2.16 -16.02
C ALA A 529 -28.88 -0.72 -15.50
N LEU A 530 -28.55 -0.52 -14.21
CA LEU A 530 -28.34 0.82 -13.62
C LEU A 530 -27.28 1.61 -14.39
N TRP A 531 -26.13 0.99 -14.64
CA TRP A 531 -25.01 1.67 -15.31
C TRP A 531 -25.20 1.84 -16.82
N THR A 532 -25.99 0.97 -17.46
CA THR A 532 -26.38 1.14 -18.86
C THR A 532 -27.36 2.31 -19.00
N LEU A 533 -28.36 2.42 -18.11
CA LEU A 533 -29.26 3.58 -18.05
C LEU A 533 -28.48 4.88 -17.78
N HIS A 534 -27.49 4.85 -16.88
CA HIS A 534 -26.60 5.98 -16.63
C HIS A 534 -25.77 6.35 -17.88
N GLY A 535 -25.18 5.36 -18.56
CA GLY A 535 -24.37 5.55 -19.77
C GLY A 535 -25.15 6.07 -20.98
N LEU A 536 -26.41 5.64 -21.13
CA LEU A 536 -27.36 6.19 -22.11
C LEU A 536 -27.84 7.60 -21.73
N GLY A 537 -27.54 8.06 -20.52
CA GLY A 537 -27.99 9.33 -19.99
C GLY A 537 -29.49 9.38 -19.70
N ALA A 538 -30.13 8.25 -19.40
CA ALA A 538 -31.56 8.15 -19.08
C ALA A 538 -31.88 8.47 -17.61
N ILE A 539 -30.89 8.36 -16.70
CA ILE A 539 -31.06 8.73 -15.29
C ILE A 539 -30.93 10.26 -15.16
N ARG A 540 -32.01 10.98 -15.48
CA ARG A 540 -32.14 12.44 -15.38
C ARG A 540 -33.27 12.84 -14.44
N GLY A 541 -33.28 14.11 -14.01
CA GLY A 541 -34.28 14.67 -13.08
C GLY A 541 -35.73 14.68 -13.59
N ASP A 542 -35.92 14.59 -14.90
CA ASP A 542 -37.19 14.77 -15.60
C ASP A 542 -37.86 13.44 -16.03
N GLU A 543 -37.15 12.31 -15.98
CA GLU A 543 -37.72 11.00 -16.30
C GLU A 543 -38.22 10.25 -15.04
N GLU A 544 -39.44 10.58 -14.60
CA GLU A 544 -40.04 10.07 -13.36
C GLU A 544 -40.07 8.54 -13.27
N ALA A 545 -40.33 7.84 -14.38
CA ALA A 545 -40.37 6.38 -14.42
C ALA A 545 -38.99 5.75 -14.13
N VAL A 546 -37.92 6.32 -14.70
CA VAL A 546 -36.55 5.85 -14.50
C VAL A 546 -36.11 6.12 -13.06
N LEU A 547 -36.33 7.34 -12.56
CA LEU A 547 -35.98 7.69 -11.17
C LEU A 547 -36.75 6.87 -10.14
N THR A 548 -38.02 6.58 -10.39
CA THR A 548 -38.82 5.69 -9.52
C THR A 548 -38.24 4.27 -9.50
N ALA A 549 -37.77 3.77 -10.65
CA ALA A 549 -37.11 2.46 -10.71
C ALA A 549 -35.76 2.44 -9.99
N VAL A 550 -34.93 3.48 -10.15
CA VAL A 550 -33.68 3.66 -9.40
C VAL A 550 -33.94 3.78 -7.89
N GLY A 551 -34.98 4.52 -7.50
CA GLY A 551 -35.39 4.66 -6.10
C GLY A 551 -35.78 3.33 -5.44
N ARG A 552 -36.37 2.40 -6.21
CA ARG A 552 -36.63 1.03 -5.73
C ARG A 552 -35.34 0.22 -5.57
N ALA A 553 -34.37 0.39 -6.47
CA ALA A 553 -33.06 -0.27 -6.37
C ALA A 553 -32.28 0.14 -5.10
N LEU A 554 -32.51 1.34 -4.54
CA LEU A 554 -31.93 1.76 -3.25
C LEU A 554 -32.40 0.89 -2.06
N ARG A 555 -33.46 0.07 -2.22
CA ARG A 555 -33.96 -0.85 -1.19
C ARG A 555 -33.76 -2.33 -1.54
N HIS A 556 -33.00 -2.63 -2.59
CA HIS A 556 -32.80 -3.99 -3.08
C HIS A 556 -32.08 -4.88 -2.03
N PRO A 557 -32.37 -6.21 -1.95
CA PRO A 557 -31.72 -7.12 -1.01
C PRO A 557 -30.19 -7.15 -1.09
N SER A 558 -29.64 -7.16 -2.31
CA SER A 558 -28.18 -7.09 -2.55
C SER A 558 -27.59 -5.73 -2.15
N TYR A 559 -26.58 -5.75 -1.27
CA TYR A 559 -25.81 -4.54 -0.92
C TYR A 559 -25.18 -3.88 -2.15
N ALA A 560 -24.72 -4.69 -3.10
CA ALA A 560 -24.05 -4.23 -4.31
C ALA A 560 -25.00 -3.44 -5.22
N VAL A 561 -26.26 -3.87 -5.35
CA VAL A 561 -27.27 -3.10 -6.09
C VAL A 561 -27.53 -1.77 -5.41
N ARG A 562 -27.73 -1.75 -4.08
CA ARG A 562 -27.96 -0.51 -3.32
C ARG A 562 -26.78 0.46 -3.47
N LYS A 563 -25.55 -0.03 -3.33
CA LYS A 563 -24.31 0.74 -3.55
C LYS A 563 -24.26 1.38 -4.95
N ASN A 564 -24.49 0.59 -6.00
CA ASN A 564 -24.44 1.07 -7.37
C ASN A 564 -25.61 2.03 -7.69
N ALA A 565 -26.80 1.79 -7.13
CA ALA A 565 -27.95 2.69 -7.25
C ALA A 565 -27.64 4.08 -6.67
N VAL A 566 -26.95 4.15 -5.52
CA VAL A 566 -26.48 5.41 -4.94
C VAL A 566 -25.52 6.15 -5.88
N GLN A 567 -24.59 5.44 -6.53
CA GLN A 567 -23.58 6.05 -7.40
C GLN A 567 -24.18 6.69 -8.65
N VAL A 568 -25.27 6.13 -9.19
CA VAL A 568 -25.93 6.65 -10.40
C VAL A 568 -26.99 7.73 -10.13
N LEU A 569 -27.39 7.96 -8.88
CA LEU A 569 -28.37 9.02 -8.54
C LEU A 569 -27.91 10.38 -9.06
N PRO A 570 -28.74 11.21 -9.69
CA PRO A 570 -28.31 12.53 -10.17
C PRO A 570 -27.94 13.45 -8.99
N THR A 571 -26.94 14.34 -9.14
CA THR A 571 -26.52 15.31 -8.11
C THR A 571 -27.46 16.50 -7.96
N THR A 572 -28.77 16.27 -8.14
CA THR A 572 -29.83 17.29 -8.10
C THR A 572 -30.61 17.20 -6.79
N ARG A 573 -31.51 18.17 -6.54
CA ARG A 573 -32.39 18.13 -5.35
C ARG A 573 -33.24 16.86 -5.30
N GLN A 574 -33.78 16.41 -6.43
CA GLN A 574 -34.57 15.17 -6.51
C GLN A 574 -33.73 13.92 -6.17
N GLY A 575 -32.48 13.86 -6.65
CA GLY A 575 -31.57 12.77 -6.30
C GLY A 575 -31.24 12.74 -4.80
N LEU A 576 -31.06 13.91 -4.19
CA LEU A 576 -30.90 14.04 -2.74
C LEU A 576 -32.16 13.59 -1.99
N ASP A 577 -33.35 13.98 -2.43
CA ASP A 577 -34.60 13.57 -1.80
C ASP A 577 -34.78 12.04 -1.85
N LEU A 578 -34.44 11.38 -2.98
CA LEU A 578 -34.41 9.91 -3.08
C LEU A 578 -33.38 9.29 -2.12
N LEU A 579 -32.17 9.85 -2.04
CA LEU A 579 -31.12 9.38 -1.13
C LEU A 579 -31.61 9.39 0.32
N VAL A 580 -32.23 10.50 0.75
CA VAL A 580 -32.73 10.67 2.12
C VAL A 580 -33.95 9.76 2.39
N GLN A 581 -34.96 9.78 1.52
CA GLN A 581 -36.20 9.01 1.70
C GLN A 581 -35.96 7.50 1.70
N SER A 582 -34.93 7.03 0.98
CA SER A 582 -34.56 5.61 0.97
C SER A 582 -34.08 5.11 2.33
N GLY A 583 -33.53 5.99 3.18
CA GLY A 583 -32.87 5.62 4.44
C GLY A 583 -31.45 5.07 4.28
N ILE A 584 -30.88 5.10 3.07
CA ILE A 584 -29.59 4.47 2.76
C ILE A 584 -28.37 5.11 3.46
N LEU A 585 -28.53 6.33 3.97
CA LEU A 585 -27.52 6.97 4.84
C LEU A 585 -27.29 6.21 6.16
N GLN A 586 -28.22 5.32 6.54
CA GLN A 586 -28.18 4.43 7.71
C GLN A 586 -28.06 2.95 7.34
N ASP A 587 -27.65 2.62 6.10
CA ASP A 587 -27.61 1.23 5.65
C ASP A 587 -26.85 0.32 6.65
N PRO A 588 -27.34 -0.90 6.92
CA PRO A 588 -26.62 -1.83 7.79
C PRO A 588 -25.24 -2.20 7.21
N ASP A 589 -25.06 -2.12 5.89
CA ASP A 589 -23.79 -2.38 5.24
C ASP A 589 -22.87 -1.15 5.23
N ALA A 590 -21.71 -1.27 5.87
CA ALA A 590 -20.73 -0.18 5.99
C ALA A 590 -20.21 0.34 4.64
N LEU A 591 -20.09 -0.51 3.60
CA LEU A 591 -19.67 -0.08 2.27
C LEU A 591 -20.77 0.75 1.58
N VAL A 592 -22.03 0.36 1.74
CA VAL A 592 -23.16 1.14 1.22
C VAL A 592 -23.23 2.50 1.90
N ARG A 593 -23.08 2.57 3.23
CA ARG A 593 -23.00 3.85 3.96
C ARG A 593 -21.84 4.73 3.51
N LYS A 594 -20.64 4.15 3.34
CA LYS A 594 -19.46 4.87 2.84
C LYS A 594 -19.80 5.56 1.51
N VAL A 595 -20.36 4.82 0.56
CA VAL A 595 -20.74 5.36 -0.76
C VAL A 595 -21.88 6.37 -0.66
N ALA A 596 -22.85 6.17 0.23
CA ALA A 596 -23.95 7.12 0.46
C ALA A 596 -23.46 8.46 1.03
N TRP A 597 -22.52 8.45 1.97
CA TRP A 597 -21.91 9.68 2.52
C TRP A 597 -21.03 10.39 1.50
N LEU A 598 -20.25 9.65 0.70
CA LEU A 598 -19.53 10.24 -0.43
C LEU A 598 -20.48 10.85 -1.46
N ARG A 599 -21.61 10.19 -1.76
CA ARG A 599 -22.64 10.76 -2.65
C ARG A 599 -23.25 12.02 -2.06
N LEU A 600 -23.54 12.05 -0.76
CA LEU A 600 -24.02 13.24 -0.07
C LEU A 600 -23.05 14.42 -0.18
N ALA A 601 -21.73 14.18 -0.23
CA ALA A 601 -20.72 15.22 -0.47
C ALA A 601 -20.74 15.80 -1.90
N ASP A 602 -21.42 15.14 -2.84
CA ASP A 602 -21.67 15.63 -4.21
C ASP A 602 -23.04 16.31 -4.36
N MET A 603 -23.89 16.26 -3.33
CA MET A 603 -25.27 16.77 -3.37
C MET A 603 -25.37 18.20 -2.83
N PRO A 604 -26.43 18.95 -3.18
CA PRO A 604 -26.75 20.23 -2.54
C PRO A 604 -26.90 20.10 -1.02
N ALA A 605 -26.62 21.18 -0.29
CA ALA A 605 -26.81 21.22 1.15
C ALA A 605 -28.28 21.07 1.57
N ASP A 606 -28.54 20.27 2.61
CA ASP A 606 -29.88 20.02 3.15
C ASP A 606 -29.84 19.85 4.67
N ALA A 607 -30.61 20.68 5.38
CA ALA A 607 -30.57 20.72 6.83
C ALA A 607 -31.01 19.41 7.50
N ALA A 608 -31.92 18.65 6.89
CA ALA A 608 -32.37 17.37 7.45
C ALA A 608 -31.28 16.29 7.35
N SER A 609 -30.64 16.19 6.18
CA SER A 609 -29.54 15.27 5.91
C SER A 609 -28.33 15.55 6.80
N ILE A 610 -28.04 16.83 7.05
CA ILE A 610 -26.90 17.25 7.86
C ILE A 610 -27.16 17.06 9.35
N ARG A 611 -28.40 17.31 9.83
CA ARG A 611 -28.80 16.91 11.20
C ARG A 611 -28.67 15.41 11.40
N PHE A 612 -29.06 14.62 10.41
CA PHE A 612 -28.85 13.17 10.45
C PHE A 612 -27.35 12.82 10.55
N LEU A 613 -26.50 13.43 9.71
CA LEU A 613 -25.05 13.21 9.79
C LEU A 613 -24.46 13.61 11.15
N ALA A 614 -24.94 14.70 11.76
CA ALA A 614 -24.54 15.13 13.10
C ALA A 614 -25.00 14.17 14.21
N GLN A 615 -26.16 13.53 14.07
CA GLN A 615 -26.59 12.46 14.99
C GLN A 615 -25.67 11.24 14.92
N GLN A 616 -25.03 10.99 13.78
CA GLN A 616 -24.02 9.93 13.62
C GLN A 616 -22.62 10.37 14.06
N PHE A 617 -22.43 11.62 14.51
CA PHE A 617 -21.15 12.06 15.05
C PHE A 617 -20.85 11.30 16.33
N GLN A 618 -19.67 10.66 16.40
CA GLN A 618 -19.30 9.68 17.42
C GLN A 618 -20.03 8.33 17.36
N ASP A 619 -20.58 7.94 16.21
CA ASP A 619 -21.15 6.61 16.07
C ASP A 619 -20.06 5.53 16.19
N LYS A 620 -20.24 4.63 17.17
CA LYS A 620 -19.38 3.47 17.38
C LYS A 620 -19.32 2.56 16.16
N SER A 621 -20.31 2.60 15.27
CA SER A 621 -20.35 1.77 14.06
C SER A 621 -19.34 2.20 12.98
N ALA A 622 -18.79 3.42 13.05
CA ALA A 622 -17.71 3.89 12.18
C ALA A 622 -16.33 3.86 12.86
N THR A 623 -16.26 3.77 14.20
CA THR A 623 -15.00 3.69 14.93
C THR A 623 -14.22 2.42 14.52
N GLY A 624 -12.96 2.60 14.12
CA GLY A 624 -12.08 1.50 13.68
C GLY A 624 -12.17 1.15 12.20
N ASP A 625 -13.05 1.81 11.44
CA ASP A 625 -13.15 1.70 9.98
C ASP A 625 -12.67 3.02 9.33
N ARG A 626 -11.43 3.02 8.84
CA ARG A 626 -10.81 4.21 8.28
C ARG A 626 -11.57 4.75 7.07
N GLY A 627 -11.97 3.88 6.13
CA GLY A 627 -12.65 4.30 4.91
C GLY A 627 -14.01 4.94 5.20
N LEU A 628 -14.75 4.36 6.15
CA LEU A 628 -16.04 4.91 6.56
C LEU A 628 -15.89 6.25 7.29
N LEU A 629 -14.88 6.38 8.16
CA LEU A 629 -14.59 7.64 8.86
C LEU A 629 -14.10 8.74 7.89
N ASP A 630 -13.30 8.39 6.89
CA ASP A 630 -12.85 9.32 5.86
C ASP A 630 -14.04 9.82 5.04
N ALA A 631 -14.94 8.92 4.61
CA ALA A 631 -16.17 9.28 3.90
C ALA A 631 -17.10 10.19 4.74
N TYR A 632 -17.25 9.91 6.04
CA TYR A 632 -17.98 10.78 6.96
C TYR A 632 -17.36 12.18 6.99
N THR A 633 -16.04 12.26 7.15
CA THR A 633 -15.30 13.52 7.23
C THR A 633 -15.45 14.35 5.96
N ILE A 634 -15.41 13.70 4.79
CA ILE A 634 -15.62 14.34 3.49
C ILE A 634 -17.04 14.90 3.40
N ALA A 635 -18.06 14.14 3.78
CA ALA A 635 -19.45 14.60 3.79
C ALA A 635 -19.66 15.77 4.77
N ALA A 636 -19.08 15.68 5.97
CA ALA A 636 -19.14 16.75 6.96
C ALA A 636 -18.44 18.03 6.48
N ALA A 637 -17.25 17.91 5.86
CA ALA A 637 -16.50 19.05 5.34
C ALA A 637 -17.18 19.70 4.13
N ALA A 638 -17.76 18.92 3.21
CA ALA A 638 -18.53 19.45 2.08
C ALA A 638 -19.73 20.31 2.54
N HIS A 639 -20.26 20.01 3.74
CA HIS A 639 -21.40 20.70 4.36
C HIS A 639 -21.01 21.45 5.66
N ALA A 640 -19.75 21.89 5.77
CA ALA A 640 -19.13 22.27 7.04
C ALA A 640 -19.90 23.32 7.86
N ASN A 641 -20.46 24.36 7.22
CA ASN A 641 -21.16 25.43 7.96
C ASN A 641 -22.38 24.90 8.70
N LEU A 642 -23.23 24.14 8.02
CA LEU A 642 -24.40 23.52 8.64
C LEU A 642 -23.98 22.41 9.61
N TRP A 643 -22.97 21.62 9.26
CA TRP A 643 -22.51 20.53 10.12
C TRP A 643 -21.89 21.04 11.42
N LEU A 644 -21.07 22.09 11.43
CA LEU A 644 -20.46 22.65 12.67
C LEU A 644 -21.50 23.22 13.64
N THR A 645 -22.70 23.55 13.16
CA THR A 645 -23.81 24.03 13.99
C THR A 645 -24.72 22.93 14.51
N ALA A 646 -24.63 21.71 13.97
CA ALA A 646 -25.61 20.66 14.19
C ALA A 646 -25.35 19.73 15.40
N PRO A 647 -24.11 19.31 15.73
CA PRO A 647 -23.83 18.52 16.92
C PRO A 647 -24.15 19.26 18.22
N ASP A 648 -24.70 18.52 19.17
CA ASP A 648 -24.98 19.00 20.52
C ASP A 648 -23.71 19.12 21.36
N SER A 649 -23.69 20.01 22.35
CA SER A 649 -22.52 20.24 23.22
C SER A 649 -22.07 18.97 23.97
N HIS A 650 -22.99 18.08 24.32
CA HIS A 650 -22.68 16.79 24.92
C HIS A 650 -21.87 15.90 23.97
N GLN A 651 -22.19 15.89 22.67
CA GLN A 651 -21.45 15.10 21.67
C GLN A 651 -20.03 15.63 21.43
N LEU A 652 -19.73 16.85 21.89
CA LEU A 652 -18.42 17.48 21.77
C LEU A 652 -17.55 17.32 23.03
N THR A 653 -18.13 16.77 24.10
CA THR A 653 -17.43 16.44 25.35
C THR A 653 -16.78 15.06 25.21
N ASP A 654 -15.58 14.87 25.75
CA ASP A 654 -14.85 13.58 25.79
C ASP A 654 -14.71 12.86 24.42
N LEU A 655 -14.47 13.62 23.35
CA LEU A 655 -14.25 13.09 22.00
C LEU A 655 -13.16 12.00 21.99
N GLN A 656 -13.47 10.82 21.45
CA GLN A 656 -12.44 9.84 21.08
C GLN A 656 -11.45 10.47 20.07
N PRO A 657 -10.16 10.07 20.09
CA PRO A 657 -9.12 10.68 19.25
C PRO A 657 -9.47 10.76 17.76
N GLU A 658 -10.12 9.74 17.23
CA GLU A 658 -10.55 9.64 15.83
C GLU A 658 -11.61 10.70 15.49
N TRP A 659 -12.63 10.85 16.34
CA TRP A 659 -13.71 11.83 16.15
C TRP A 659 -13.26 13.28 16.41
N ARG A 660 -12.30 13.47 17.32
CA ARG A 660 -11.61 14.76 17.45
C ARG A 660 -10.87 15.13 16.17
N THR A 661 -10.24 14.15 15.51
CA THR A 661 -9.58 14.36 14.22
C THR A 661 -10.57 14.76 13.13
N VAL A 662 -11.76 14.13 13.08
CA VAL A 662 -12.85 14.53 12.17
C VAL A 662 -13.24 15.99 12.37
N LEU A 663 -13.56 16.38 13.61
CA LEU A 663 -13.94 17.76 13.95
C LEU A 663 -12.86 18.76 13.51
N LEU A 664 -11.60 18.51 13.89
CA LEU A 664 -10.50 19.41 13.57
C LEU A 664 -10.21 19.46 12.06
N ARG A 665 -10.46 18.39 11.31
CA ARG A 665 -10.34 18.40 9.84
C ARG A 665 -11.41 19.27 9.17
N VAL A 666 -12.66 19.17 9.64
CA VAL A 666 -13.75 20.03 9.15
C VAL A 666 -13.48 21.49 9.50
N VAL A 667 -12.96 21.75 10.70
CA VAL A 667 -12.54 23.10 11.12
C VAL A 667 -11.38 23.61 10.26
N GLU A 668 -10.35 22.79 10.00
CA GLU A 668 -9.22 23.14 9.12
C GLU A 668 -9.71 23.51 7.71
N HIS A 669 -10.66 22.75 7.17
CA HIS A 669 -11.29 23.04 5.89
C HIS A 669 -11.92 24.45 5.87
N THR A 670 -12.73 24.80 6.87
CA THR A 670 -13.34 26.14 6.98
C THR A 670 -12.32 27.25 7.23
N ALA A 671 -11.29 26.99 8.03
CA ALA A 671 -10.23 27.96 8.34
C ALA A 671 -9.39 28.29 7.09
N ARG A 672 -9.09 27.29 6.25
CA ARG A 672 -8.39 27.48 4.97
C ARG A 672 -9.27 28.21 3.95
N ARG A 673 -10.58 27.95 3.93
CA ARG A 673 -11.53 28.63 3.02
C ARG A 673 -11.84 30.07 3.42
N HIS A 674 -11.88 30.36 4.73
CA HIS A 674 -12.01 31.69 5.33
C HIS A 674 -13.13 32.58 4.75
N SER A 675 -14.25 31.99 4.32
CA SER A 675 -15.38 32.76 3.77
C SER A 675 -16.11 33.55 4.86
N LYS A 676 -16.93 34.55 4.45
CA LYS A 676 -17.78 35.31 5.40
C LYS A 676 -18.70 34.40 6.22
N GLU A 677 -19.19 33.32 5.61
CA GLU A 677 -20.03 32.33 6.27
C GLU A 677 -19.23 31.48 7.26
N ASP A 678 -18.01 31.05 6.91
CA ASP A 678 -17.13 30.28 7.83
C ASP A 678 -16.85 31.07 9.11
N ILE A 679 -16.52 32.36 8.98
CA ILE A 679 -16.24 33.26 10.11
C ILE A 679 -17.50 33.45 10.96
N SER A 680 -18.67 33.63 10.33
CA SER A 680 -19.94 33.76 11.04
C SER A 680 -20.28 32.48 11.83
N THR A 681 -20.08 31.30 11.24
CA THR A 681 -20.26 30.00 11.91
C THR A 681 -19.32 29.84 13.10
N LEU A 682 -18.02 30.16 12.94
CA LEU A 682 -17.05 30.14 14.04
C LEU A 682 -17.52 31.01 15.22
N LEU A 683 -17.81 32.28 14.97
CA LEU A 683 -18.11 33.26 16.02
C LEU A 683 -19.48 33.03 16.68
N SER A 684 -20.45 32.50 15.96
CA SER A 684 -21.76 32.18 16.53
C SER A 684 -21.72 30.97 17.47
N ARG A 685 -20.81 30.02 17.23
CA ARG A 685 -20.73 28.75 17.98
C ARG A 685 -19.63 28.70 19.04
N LEU A 686 -18.65 29.59 19.00
CA LEU A 686 -17.46 29.51 19.86
C LEU A 686 -17.77 29.41 21.36
N ASP A 687 -18.71 30.20 21.89
CA ASP A 687 -19.13 30.12 23.30
C ASP A 687 -20.12 28.98 23.62
N GLN A 688 -20.58 28.24 22.60
CA GLN A 688 -21.48 27.09 22.75
C GLN A 688 -20.73 25.75 22.83
N TRP A 689 -19.47 25.72 22.39
CA TRP A 689 -18.63 24.52 22.45
C TRP A 689 -17.93 24.37 23.81
N PRO A 690 -17.58 23.14 24.25
CA PRO A 690 -16.76 22.94 25.44
C PRO A 690 -15.40 23.63 25.33
N ALA A 691 -14.85 24.15 26.44
CA ALA A 691 -13.61 24.93 26.44
C ALA A 691 -12.42 24.24 25.74
N SER A 692 -12.27 22.92 25.92
CA SER A 692 -11.23 22.12 25.26
C SER A 692 -11.35 22.10 23.72
N VAL A 693 -12.58 22.18 23.20
CA VAL A 693 -12.87 22.29 21.77
C VAL A 693 -12.61 23.71 21.29
N GLN A 694 -13.04 24.73 22.06
CA GLN A 694 -12.80 26.14 21.72
C GLN A 694 -11.32 26.42 21.45
N GLU A 695 -10.44 25.99 22.36
CA GLU A 695 -8.99 26.17 22.22
C GLU A 695 -8.42 25.45 20.99
N SER A 696 -8.87 24.21 20.76
CA SER A 696 -8.41 23.41 19.62
C SER A 696 -8.85 24.03 18.28
N VAL A 697 -10.09 24.51 18.21
CA VAL A 697 -10.64 25.17 17.02
C VAL A 697 -9.89 26.47 16.72
N LEU A 698 -9.71 27.34 17.70
CA LEU A 698 -8.99 28.60 17.50
C LEU A 698 -7.51 28.36 17.15
N THR A 699 -6.89 27.31 17.68
CA THR A 699 -5.53 26.92 17.29
C THR A 699 -5.44 26.60 15.80
N VAL A 700 -6.41 25.84 15.25
CA VAL A 700 -6.47 25.53 13.83
C VAL A 700 -6.72 26.80 13.00
N TRP A 701 -7.66 27.64 13.40
CA TRP A 701 -7.92 28.92 12.72
C TRP A 701 -6.70 29.85 12.73
N LEU A 702 -5.99 29.95 13.86
CA LEU A 702 -4.73 30.67 13.96
C LEU A 702 -3.64 30.06 13.08
N ALA A 703 -3.58 28.75 12.89
CA ALA A 703 -2.57 28.14 12.01
C ALA A 703 -2.75 28.56 10.54
N HIS A 704 -3.98 28.83 10.10
CA HIS A 704 -4.32 29.14 8.70
C HIS A 704 -4.74 30.60 8.43
N ALA A 705 -4.84 31.43 9.46
CA ALA A 705 -5.11 32.86 9.29
C ALA A 705 -3.95 33.57 8.59
N SER A 706 -4.21 34.13 7.40
CA SER A 706 -3.27 34.92 6.61
C SER A 706 -3.92 36.23 6.13
N GLY A 707 -3.15 37.33 6.22
CA GLY A 707 -3.51 38.65 5.71
C GLY A 707 -4.66 39.38 6.44
N PRO A 708 -4.86 40.68 6.13
CA PRO A 708 -6.08 41.38 6.48
C PRO A 708 -7.27 40.73 5.77
N ILE A 709 -8.35 40.49 6.51
CA ILE A 709 -9.63 40.08 5.92
C ILE A 709 -10.72 41.07 6.30
N GLU A 710 -11.72 41.20 5.44
CA GLU A 710 -12.86 42.08 5.70
C GLU A 710 -13.81 41.45 6.73
N VAL A 711 -13.59 41.75 8.00
CA VAL A 711 -14.49 41.36 9.09
C VAL A 711 -15.63 42.39 9.19
N GLY A 712 -16.85 41.99 8.82
CA GLY A 712 -18.04 42.86 8.90
C GLY A 712 -18.36 43.29 10.33
N GLN A 713 -19.07 44.42 10.49
CA GLN A 713 -19.38 45.02 11.80
C GLN A 713 -20.04 44.05 12.79
N GLU A 714 -20.94 43.18 12.32
CA GLU A 714 -21.61 42.18 13.15
C GLU A 714 -20.62 41.16 13.73
N ALA A 715 -19.68 40.68 12.92
CA ALA A 715 -18.64 39.76 13.37
C ALA A 715 -17.68 40.44 14.36
N GLN A 716 -17.36 41.73 14.16
CA GLN A 716 -16.55 42.49 15.11
C GLN A 716 -17.26 42.62 16.46
N ARG A 717 -18.54 43.01 16.47
CA ARG A 717 -19.35 43.09 17.68
C ARG A 717 -19.42 41.73 18.39
N ARG A 718 -19.61 40.66 17.63
CA ARG A 718 -19.63 39.31 18.21
C ARG A 718 -18.30 38.91 18.84
N MET A 719 -17.16 39.26 18.23
CA MET A 719 -15.85 39.05 18.84
C MET A 719 -15.70 39.81 20.17
N GLU A 720 -16.18 41.06 20.25
CA GLU A 720 -16.15 41.86 21.48
C GLU A 720 -16.91 41.19 22.62
N GLU A 721 -18.12 40.71 22.34
CA GLU A 721 -18.94 39.97 23.30
C GLU A 721 -18.25 38.69 23.79
N LEU A 722 -17.63 37.95 22.87
CA LEU A 722 -16.98 36.68 23.18
C LEU A 722 -15.75 36.85 24.08
N LEU A 723 -14.96 37.91 23.88
CA LEU A 723 -13.78 38.18 24.72
C LEU A 723 -14.11 38.29 26.21
N GLY A 724 -15.32 38.77 26.54
CA GLY A 724 -15.82 38.85 27.92
C GLY A 724 -16.44 37.56 28.48
N LYS A 725 -16.77 36.59 27.62
CA LYS A 725 -17.42 35.32 28.02
C LYS A 725 -16.49 34.11 28.02
N LEU A 726 -15.50 34.10 27.12
CA LEU A 726 -14.61 32.96 26.93
C LEU A 726 -13.56 32.87 28.06
N PRO A 727 -13.04 31.67 28.35
CA PRO A 727 -11.90 31.49 29.25
C PRO A 727 -10.70 32.34 28.82
N LYS A 728 -9.88 32.81 29.78
CA LYS A 728 -8.74 33.71 29.50
C LYS A 728 -7.83 33.18 28.38
N ALA A 729 -7.52 31.88 28.37
CA ALA A 729 -6.68 31.26 27.33
C ALA A 729 -7.32 31.35 25.93
N THR A 730 -8.60 31.03 25.82
CA THR A 730 -9.38 31.11 24.58
C THR A 730 -9.56 32.56 24.10
N SER A 731 -9.83 33.51 25.00
CA SER A 731 -9.92 34.94 24.68
C SER A 731 -8.60 35.46 24.10
N ARG A 732 -7.45 35.02 24.62
CA ARG A 732 -6.13 35.37 24.06
C ARG A 732 -5.97 34.87 22.62
N GLN A 733 -6.40 33.64 22.32
CA GLN A 733 -6.35 33.09 20.96
C GLN A 733 -7.28 33.83 20.00
N LEU A 734 -8.51 34.16 20.44
CA LEU A 734 -9.47 34.93 19.63
C LEU A 734 -8.93 36.34 19.33
N LEU A 735 -8.34 36.99 20.34
CA LEU A 735 -7.71 38.31 20.17
C LEU A 735 -6.52 38.24 19.20
N SER A 736 -5.73 37.17 19.24
CA SER A 736 -4.62 36.94 18.32
C SER A 736 -5.09 36.71 16.87
N LEU A 737 -6.23 36.03 16.71
CA LEU A 737 -6.86 35.81 15.40
C LEU A 737 -7.38 37.14 14.84
N ALA A 738 -8.07 37.93 15.66
CA ALA A 738 -8.53 39.27 15.31
C ALA A 738 -7.36 40.19 14.91
N ALA A 739 -6.21 40.06 15.57
CA ALA A 739 -5.00 40.80 15.24
C ALA A 739 -4.47 40.45 13.86
N ARG A 740 -4.34 39.15 13.54
CA ARG A 740 -3.91 38.68 12.21
C ARG A 740 -4.80 39.17 11.09
N TRP A 741 -6.10 39.24 11.36
CA TRP A 741 -7.09 39.75 10.42
C TRP A 741 -7.15 41.28 10.34
N HIS A 742 -6.29 41.99 11.09
CA HIS A 742 -6.27 43.45 11.21
C HIS A 742 -7.60 44.05 11.68
N CYS A 743 -8.30 43.35 12.56
CA CYS A 743 -9.58 43.80 13.12
C CYS A 743 -9.36 45.02 14.05
N PRO A 744 -10.13 46.12 13.91
CA PRO A 744 -9.96 47.33 14.73
C PRO A 744 -10.04 47.08 16.24
N LEU A 745 -10.89 46.14 16.67
CA LEU A 745 -11.02 45.68 18.05
C LEU A 745 -9.67 45.29 18.68
N ALA A 746 -8.80 44.62 17.91
CA ALA A 746 -7.55 44.10 18.43
C ALA A 746 -6.64 45.23 18.94
N ARG A 747 -6.60 46.39 18.29
CA ARG A 747 -5.65 47.47 18.60
C ARG A 747 -5.70 47.97 20.05
N LYS A 748 -6.88 48.08 20.67
CA LYS A 748 -7.02 48.60 22.04
C LYS A 748 -6.67 47.58 23.14
N GLN A 749 -6.91 46.29 22.91
CA GLN A 749 -6.65 45.25 23.91
C GLN A 749 -5.29 44.56 23.72
N MET A 750 -4.68 44.71 22.53
CA MET A 750 -3.41 44.07 22.18
C MET A 750 -2.23 44.61 22.98
N GLU A 751 -2.19 45.90 23.34
CA GLU A 751 -1.05 46.47 24.09
C GLU A 751 -0.84 45.76 25.44
N VAL A 752 -1.93 45.44 26.14
CA VAL A 752 -1.89 44.70 27.41
C VAL A 752 -1.46 43.25 27.17
N LEU A 753 -2.03 42.58 26.16
CA LEU A 753 -1.70 41.20 25.82
C LEU A 753 -0.24 41.05 25.39
N VAL A 754 0.28 41.96 24.57
CA VAL A 754 1.68 41.97 24.11
C VAL A 754 2.64 42.09 25.28
N ARG A 755 2.34 42.96 26.25
CA ARG A 755 3.13 43.09 27.47
C ARG A 755 3.12 41.80 28.30
N GLU A 756 1.95 41.18 28.48
CA GLU A 756 1.84 39.87 29.15
C GLU A 756 2.65 38.80 28.41
N LEU A 757 2.48 38.65 27.09
CA LEU A 757 3.18 37.65 26.29
C LEU A 757 4.70 37.85 26.29
N ARG A 758 5.19 39.10 26.21
CA ARG A 758 6.62 39.40 26.33
C ARG A 758 7.18 38.96 27.70
N TYR A 759 6.43 39.20 28.78
CA TYR A 759 6.80 38.70 30.11
C TYR A 759 6.86 37.17 30.15
N GLU A 760 5.83 36.49 29.62
CA GLU A 760 5.76 35.02 29.61
C GLU A 760 6.90 34.40 28.77
N VAL A 761 7.30 35.02 27.66
CA VAL A 761 8.45 34.58 26.84
C VAL A 761 9.77 34.72 27.59
N ALA A 762 9.95 35.83 28.33
CA ALA A 762 11.18 36.15 29.05
C ALA A 762 11.34 35.40 30.39
N GLU A 763 10.28 34.79 30.92
CA GLU A 763 10.30 34.08 32.22
C GLU A 763 10.99 32.71 32.10
N GLU A 764 12.30 32.65 32.36
CA GLU A 764 13.12 31.44 32.18
C GLU A 764 12.71 30.24 33.04
N SER A 765 12.08 30.48 34.20
CA SER A 765 11.59 29.42 35.10
C SER A 765 10.32 28.72 34.61
N ARG A 766 9.66 29.27 33.58
CA ARG A 766 8.44 28.70 32.99
C ARG A 766 8.79 27.58 32.01
N ASP A 767 7.89 26.62 31.90
CA ASP A 767 7.99 25.51 30.95
C ASP A 767 8.21 26.00 29.50
N ILE A 768 9.19 25.39 28.80
CA ILE A 768 9.60 25.78 27.45
C ILE A 768 8.41 25.74 26.47
N SER A 769 7.52 24.75 26.57
CA SER A 769 6.36 24.65 25.68
C SER A 769 5.42 25.83 25.86
N LYS A 770 5.21 26.29 27.11
CA LYS A 770 4.37 27.45 27.42
C LYS A 770 5.01 28.75 26.94
N ARG A 771 6.33 28.88 27.07
CA ARG A 771 7.07 30.04 26.55
C ARG A 771 7.02 30.10 25.01
N LEU A 772 7.16 28.95 24.33
CA LEU A 772 7.09 28.86 22.88
C LEU A 772 5.67 29.13 22.37
N GLU A 773 4.65 28.68 23.10
CA GLU A 773 3.25 29.01 22.85
C GLU A 773 3.05 30.54 22.90
N ALA A 774 3.54 31.21 23.96
CA ALA A 774 3.48 32.66 24.08
C ALA A 774 4.25 33.38 22.97
N ALA A 775 5.45 32.92 22.61
CA ALA A 775 6.25 33.48 21.52
C ALA A 775 5.57 33.30 20.15
N GLN A 776 4.99 32.13 19.91
CA GLN A 776 4.24 31.84 18.69
C GLN A 776 3.01 32.75 18.64
N ILE A 777 2.25 32.90 19.72
CA ILE A 777 1.10 33.81 19.80
C ILE A 777 1.54 35.25 19.54
N LEU A 778 2.63 35.71 20.15
CA LEU A 778 3.15 37.07 20.00
C LEU A 778 3.56 37.36 18.54
N ALA A 779 4.37 36.50 17.94
CA ALA A 779 4.76 36.60 16.53
C ALA A 779 3.55 36.49 15.59
N SER A 780 2.57 35.67 15.97
CA SER A 780 1.33 35.50 15.22
C SER A 780 0.46 36.74 15.25
N ALA A 781 0.32 37.39 16.41
CA ALA A 781 -0.61 38.49 16.61
C ALA A 781 -0.11 39.80 16.00
N LEU A 782 1.20 40.05 16.08
CA LEU A 782 1.82 41.28 15.57
C LEU A 782 2.46 41.12 14.18
N GLY A 783 2.49 39.90 13.63
CA GLY A 783 3.04 39.61 12.32
C GLY A 783 4.51 40.01 12.21
N ASP A 784 4.84 40.76 11.14
CA ASP A 784 6.20 41.23 10.84
C ASP A 784 6.54 42.56 11.54
N ASP A 785 6.03 42.80 12.75
CA ASP A 785 6.40 43.96 13.57
C ASP A 785 7.88 43.91 14.00
N GLU A 786 8.63 45.01 13.79
CA GLU A 786 10.09 45.01 13.98
C GLU A 786 10.47 44.87 15.46
N ASP A 787 9.77 45.58 16.34
CA ASP A 787 10.05 45.56 17.78
C ASP A 787 9.82 44.18 18.38
N THR A 788 8.87 43.43 17.82
CA THR A 788 8.54 42.07 18.27
C THR A 788 9.51 41.04 17.76
N LEU A 789 9.89 41.13 16.48
CA LEU A 789 10.92 40.26 15.92
C LEU A 789 12.27 40.48 16.61
N GLU A 790 12.64 41.73 16.89
CA GLU A 790 13.83 42.08 17.69
C GLU A 790 13.75 41.51 19.10
N PHE A 791 12.63 41.72 19.79
CA PHE A 791 12.44 41.14 21.12
C PHE A 791 12.65 39.63 21.11
N LEU A 792 12.02 38.89 20.19
CA LEU A 792 12.17 37.43 20.09
C LEU A 792 13.61 37.01 19.75
N LEU A 793 14.30 37.74 18.87
CA LEU A 793 15.72 37.53 18.57
C LEU A 793 16.59 37.70 19.83
N THR A 794 16.32 38.69 20.69
CA THR A 794 17.08 38.88 21.94
C THR A 794 16.94 37.73 22.94
N GLN A 795 15.91 36.89 22.79
CA GLN A 795 15.70 35.72 23.66
C GLN A 795 16.55 34.50 23.26
N ILE A 796 17.32 34.62 22.18
CA ILE A 796 18.24 33.58 21.70
C ILE A 796 19.62 33.89 22.29
N THR A 797 19.83 33.38 23.50
CA THR A 797 21.03 33.64 24.30
C THR A 797 21.99 32.44 24.28
N PRO A 798 23.28 32.62 24.63
CA PRO A 798 24.23 31.51 24.76
C PRO A 798 23.82 30.44 25.78
N GLN A 799 23.01 30.80 26.78
CA GLN A 799 22.54 29.93 27.86
C GLN A 799 21.23 29.21 27.51
N ALA A 800 20.56 29.59 26.43
CA ALA A 800 19.33 28.96 25.99
C ALA A 800 19.53 27.48 25.60
N SER A 801 18.54 26.65 25.91
CA SER A 801 18.53 25.25 25.46
C SER A 801 18.38 25.17 23.93
N PRO A 802 18.92 24.13 23.28
CA PRO A 802 18.76 23.92 21.84
C PRO A 802 17.30 23.90 21.39
N ASP A 803 16.40 23.29 22.18
CA ASP A 803 14.97 23.21 21.89
C ASP A 803 14.30 24.60 21.86
N TRP A 804 14.70 25.50 22.77
CA TRP A 804 14.23 26.88 22.79
C TRP A 804 14.70 27.66 21.56
N ILE A 805 15.99 27.50 21.20
CA ILE A 805 16.60 28.16 20.04
C ILE A 805 15.93 27.68 18.74
N GLU A 806 15.77 26.37 18.55
CA GLU A 806 15.11 25.80 17.37
C GLU A 806 13.64 26.25 17.28
N GLY A 807 12.94 26.25 18.42
CA GLY A 807 11.54 26.69 18.51
C GLY A 807 11.34 28.15 18.12
N LEU A 808 12.10 29.07 18.74
CA LEU A 808 12.06 30.49 18.41
C LEU A 808 12.50 30.77 16.97
N ALA A 809 13.57 30.11 16.51
CA ALA A 809 14.01 30.21 15.13
C ALA A 809 12.91 29.79 14.15
N SER A 810 12.24 28.68 14.42
CA SER A 810 11.14 28.18 13.60
C SER A 810 9.93 29.13 13.58
N ILE A 811 9.67 29.84 14.68
CA ILE A 811 8.64 30.88 14.75
C ILE A 811 9.04 32.06 13.85
N LEU A 812 10.26 32.56 14.01
CA LEU A 812 10.80 33.71 13.27
C LEU A 812 10.97 33.41 11.77
N ALA A 813 11.27 32.17 11.38
CA ALA A 813 11.40 31.76 9.98
C ALA A 813 10.09 31.84 9.17
N LYS A 814 8.95 32.01 9.83
CA LYS A 814 7.65 32.27 9.18
C LYS A 814 7.49 33.73 8.75
N SER A 815 8.34 34.64 9.22
CA SER A 815 8.30 36.07 8.86
C SER A 815 8.62 36.29 7.38
N SER A 816 8.01 37.30 6.75
CA SER A 816 8.34 37.70 5.37
C SER A 816 9.44 38.77 5.30
N ARG A 817 9.95 39.24 6.45
CA ARG A 817 11.02 40.25 6.50
C ARG A 817 12.37 39.72 6.02
N ARG A 818 12.91 40.40 5.00
CA ARG A 818 14.17 40.03 4.33
C ARG A 818 15.43 40.30 5.14
N ASN A 819 15.38 41.18 6.15
CA ASN A 819 16.56 41.59 6.94
C ASN A 819 16.86 40.67 8.14
N LEU A 820 16.04 39.66 8.41
CA LEU A 820 16.26 38.74 9.53
C LEU A 820 17.49 37.86 9.30
N GLY A 821 17.69 37.30 8.10
CA GLY A 821 18.82 36.40 7.80
C GLY A 821 20.19 36.99 8.20
N PRO A 822 20.54 38.22 7.79
CA PRO A 822 21.77 38.90 8.25
C PRO A 822 21.84 39.13 9.77
N ARG A 823 20.72 39.43 10.44
CA ARG A 823 20.69 39.61 11.91
C ARG A 823 20.98 38.29 12.63
N TRP A 824 20.46 37.17 12.15
CA TRP A 824 20.77 35.82 12.66
C TRP A 824 22.27 35.49 12.60
N MET A 825 22.95 35.91 11.54
CA MET A 825 24.39 35.71 11.40
C MET A 825 25.22 36.43 12.45
N GLN A 826 24.68 37.48 13.09
CA GLN A 826 25.34 38.19 14.19
C GLN A 826 25.21 37.47 15.53
N VAL A 827 24.13 36.72 15.73
CA VAL A 827 23.88 35.95 16.96
C VAL A 827 24.67 34.64 16.96
N LEU A 828 24.80 34.00 15.78
CA LEU A 828 25.39 32.67 15.60
C LEU A 828 26.75 32.47 16.30
N PRO A 829 27.73 33.41 16.27
CA PRO A 829 29.03 33.24 16.93
C PRO A 829 28.95 33.05 18.45
N SER A 830 27.93 33.60 19.09
CA SER A 830 27.74 33.56 20.55
C SER A 830 27.11 32.26 21.07
N LEU A 831 26.54 31.44 20.18
CA LEU A 831 25.83 30.23 20.55
C LEU A 831 26.77 29.03 20.80
N THR A 832 26.32 28.12 21.67
CA THR A 832 26.96 26.80 21.85
C THR A 832 26.88 25.98 20.55
N PRO A 833 27.72 24.96 20.34
CA PRO A 833 27.65 24.11 19.14
C PRO A 833 26.26 23.48 18.88
N ALA A 834 25.55 23.09 19.96
CA ALA A 834 24.19 22.57 19.84
C ALA A 834 23.19 23.66 19.42
N GLY A 835 23.29 24.87 19.98
CA GLY A 835 22.49 26.02 19.58
C GLY A 835 22.76 26.48 18.15
N LYS A 836 24.03 26.45 17.70
CA LYS A 836 24.41 26.71 16.30
C LYS A 836 23.72 25.73 15.35
N ARG A 837 23.77 24.42 15.63
CA ARG A 837 23.10 23.40 14.80
C ARG A 837 21.58 23.59 14.74
N ALA A 838 20.94 23.86 15.88
CA ALA A 838 19.51 24.16 15.96
C ALA A 838 19.13 25.34 15.07
N LEU A 839 19.95 26.40 15.08
CA LEU A 839 19.72 27.58 14.25
C LEU A 839 19.98 27.32 12.76
N VAL A 840 21.13 26.72 12.42
CA VAL A 840 21.51 26.40 11.03
C VAL A 840 20.42 25.57 10.34
N LYS A 841 19.85 24.59 11.06
CA LYS A 841 18.73 23.77 10.57
C LYS A 841 17.57 24.63 10.06
N VAL A 842 17.19 25.66 10.81
CA VAL A 842 16.10 26.56 10.42
C VAL A 842 16.53 27.50 9.30
N MET A 843 17.75 28.04 9.33
CA MET A 843 18.23 28.98 8.31
C MET A 843 18.22 28.38 6.90
N LEU A 844 18.52 27.08 6.78
CA LEU A 844 18.52 26.36 5.50
C LEU A 844 17.13 26.13 4.92
N THR A 845 16.07 26.30 5.71
CA THR A 845 14.69 26.16 5.22
C THR A 845 14.20 27.37 4.42
N ARG A 846 14.96 28.48 4.39
CA ARG A 846 14.57 29.77 3.81
C ARG A 846 15.51 30.21 2.71
N GLN A 847 15.00 30.32 1.48
CA GLN A 847 15.82 30.67 0.31
C GLN A 847 16.40 32.08 0.38
N ASP A 848 15.66 33.03 0.96
CA ASP A 848 16.07 34.43 1.13
C ASP A 848 17.18 34.62 2.17
N TRP A 849 17.41 33.64 3.06
CA TRP A 849 18.47 33.69 4.07
C TRP A 849 19.76 33.01 3.60
N LEU A 850 19.68 32.16 2.58
CA LEU A 850 20.83 31.46 1.99
C LEU A 850 22.00 32.39 1.61
N PRO A 851 21.81 33.58 1.01
CA PRO A 851 22.92 34.47 0.71
C PRO A 851 23.76 34.84 1.95
N ALA A 852 23.09 35.23 3.04
CA ALA A 852 23.76 35.61 4.30
C ALA A 852 24.43 34.40 4.96
N PHE A 853 23.75 33.25 4.93
CA PHE A 853 24.28 31.99 5.43
C PHE A 853 25.57 31.56 4.69
N LEU A 854 25.54 31.55 3.36
CA LEU A 854 26.69 31.17 2.52
C LEU A 854 27.86 32.15 2.64
N GLU A 855 27.57 33.45 2.78
CA GLU A 855 28.58 34.45 3.05
C GLU A 855 29.24 34.23 4.43
N GLY A 856 28.45 33.94 5.47
CA GLY A 856 29.02 33.61 6.78
C GLY A 856 29.83 32.31 6.80
N MET A 857 29.49 31.31 5.97
CA MET A 857 30.37 30.16 5.75
C MET A 857 31.69 30.58 5.10
N ASN A 858 31.66 31.45 4.08
CA ASN A 858 32.89 31.95 3.43
C ASN A 858 33.77 32.78 4.38
N GLN A 859 33.17 33.42 5.40
CA GLN A 859 33.84 34.16 6.46
C GLN A 859 34.31 33.28 7.63
N GLY A 860 34.00 31.97 7.61
CA GLY A 860 34.39 31.03 8.66
C GLY A 860 33.52 31.09 9.93
N LEU A 861 32.38 31.80 9.91
CA LEU A 861 31.44 31.88 11.03
C LEU A 861 30.67 30.57 11.24
N ILE A 862 30.49 29.81 10.16
CA ILE A 862 29.87 28.49 10.12
C ILE A 862 30.89 27.52 9.54
N SER A 863 31.19 26.44 10.27
CA SER A 863 32.06 25.38 9.79
C SER A 863 31.26 24.32 9.04
N ALA A 864 31.91 23.53 8.18
CA ALA A 864 31.23 22.40 7.55
C ALA A 864 30.73 21.36 8.58
N GLY A 865 31.39 21.23 9.74
CA GLY A 865 30.96 20.35 10.82
C GLY A 865 29.62 20.73 11.45
N ASP A 866 29.14 21.96 11.22
CA ASP A 866 27.82 22.42 11.66
C ASP A 866 26.68 21.95 10.74
N LEU A 867 27.02 21.31 9.60
CA LEU A 867 26.08 20.80 8.58
C LEU A 867 26.08 19.29 8.49
N SER A 868 24.88 18.69 8.41
CA SER A 868 24.71 17.27 8.04
C SER A 868 25.07 17.02 6.57
N LEU A 869 25.35 15.77 6.18
CA LEU A 869 25.60 15.42 4.76
C LEU A 869 24.43 15.81 3.86
N GLU A 870 23.21 15.57 4.35
CA GLU A 870 21.99 15.94 3.67
C GLU A 870 21.89 17.44 3.42
N GLN A 871 22.18 18.27 4.43
CA GLN A 871 22.17 19.73 4.29
C GLN A 871 23.23 20.20 3.27
N ARG A 872 24.42 19.59 3.27
CA ARG A 872 25.45 19.89 2.27
C ARG A 872 24.99 19.49 0.86
N GLN A 873 24.39 18.32 0.71
CA GLN A 873 23.85 17.84 -0.57
C GLN A 873 22.73 18.76 -1.08
N ALA A 874 21.82 19.19 -0.20
CA ALA A 874 20.75 20.13 -0.54
C ALA A 874 21.32 21.47 -1.05
N LEU A 875 22.37 22.01 -0.41
CA LEU A 875 23.04 23.24 -0.86
C LEU A 875 23.69 23.10 -2.25
N LEU A 876 24.16 21.90 -2.61
CA LEU A 876 24.74 21.63 -3.94
C LEU A 876 23.69 21.48 -5.04
N GLN A 877 22.44 21.21 -4.68
CA GLN A 877 21.31 21.05 -5.59
C GLN A 877 20.47 22.33 -5.75
N ILE A 878 20.92 23.47 -5.20
CA ILE A 878 20.25 24.76 -5.40
C ILE A 878 20.20 25.09 -6.91
N SER A 879 19.00 25.32 -7.42
CA SER A 879 18.77 25.60 -8.84
C SER A 879 19.24 26.99 -9.28
N ASP A 880 19.32 27.96 -8.36
CA ASP A 880 19.84 29.31 -8.62
C ASP A 880 21.36 29.26 -8.88
N ARG A 881 21.79 29.68 -10.07
CA ARG A 881 23.19 29.60 -10.51
C ARG A 881 24.14 30.41 -9.62
N ARG A 882 23.70 31.56 -9.09
CA ARG A 882 24.55 32.45 -8.27
C ARG A 882 24.73 31.86 -6.88
N LEU A 883 23.65 31.37 -6.26
CA LEU A 883 23.69 30.73 -4.95
C LEU A 883 24.42 29.38 -5.01
N ALA A 884 24.21 28.59 -6.06
CA ALA A 884 24.95 27.34 -6.26
C ALA A 884 26.46 27.57 -6.37
N ALA A 885 26.89 28.64 -7.07
CA ALA A 885 28.29 29.01 -7.16
C ALA A 885 28.86 29.42 -5.79
N LEU A 886 28.11 30.20 -5.00
CA LEU A 886 28.49 30.59 -3.64
C LEU A 886 28.55 29.38 -2.69
N ALA A 887 27.60 28.45 -2.79
CA ALA A 887 27.56 27.22 -2.01
C ALA A 887 28.75 26.31 -2.34
N ARG A 888 29.05 26.11 -3.62
CA ARG A 888 30.24 25.35 -4.05
C ARG A 888 31.53 26.01 -3.57
N LYS A 889 31.63 27.34 -3.66
CA LYS A 889 32.79 28.08 -3.13
C LYS A 889 32.95 27.88 -1.62
N ALA A 890 31.88 28.02 -0.84
CA ALA A 890 31.89 27.83 0.61
C ALA A 890 32.25 26.38 1.01
N LEU A 891 31.66 25.38 0.36
CA LEU A 891 31.90 23.96 0.64
C LEU A 891 33.28 23.48 0.16
N SER A 892 33.81 24.03 -0.93
CA SER A 892 35.15 23.68 -1.43
C SER A 892 36.27 24.15 -0.48
N ARG A 893 36.15 25.36 0.11
CA ARG A 893 37.14 25.88 1.07
C ARG A 893 37.18 25.11 2.38
N THR A 894 36.11 24.37 2.69
CA THR A 894 36.00 23.54 3.90
C THR A 894 36.31 22.07 3.62
N GLY A 895 36.77 21.72 2.41
CA GLY A 895 37.14 20.34 2.03
C GLY A 895 35.97 19.35 2.07
N SER A 896 34.73 19.85 2.02
CA SER A 896 33.52 19.09 2.36
C SER A 896 32.65 18.74 1.15
N LEU A 897 33.20 18.85 -0.06
CA LEU A 897 32.56 18.37 -1.29
C LEU A 897 32.88 16.88 -1.48
N PRO A 898 31.88 16.01 -1.70
CA PRO A 898 32.14 14.66 -2.17
C PRO A 898 32.96 14.70 -3.47
N ASP A 899 33.90 13.78 -3.65
CA ASP A 899 34.64 13.70 -4.93
C ASP A 899 33.61 13.42 -6.04
N PRO A 900 33.56 14.24 -7.11
CA PRO A 900 32.60 14.06 -8.20
C PRO A 900 32.83 12.75 -8.98
N ASP A 901 34.04 12.18 -8.93
CA ASP A 901 34.32 10.85 -9.44
C ASP A 901 34.06 9.80 -8.36
N ARG A 902 32.80 9.37 -8.25
CA ARG A 902 32.39 8.35 -7.27
C ARG A 902 33.12 7.03 -7.48
N GLN A 903 33.48 6.69 -8.72
CA GLN A 903 34.20 5.45 -9.00
C GLN A 903 35.60 5.47 -8.38
N LYS A 904 36.30 6.61 -8.45
CA LYS A 904 37.59 6.79 -7.79
C LYS A 904 37.52 6.63 -6.26
N VAL A 905 36.45 7.13 -5.63
CA VAL A 905 36.23 6.95 -4.17
C VAL A 905 36.02 5.47 -3.85
N ILE A 906 35.16 4.80 -4.60
CA ILE A 906 34.90 3.36 -4.47
C ILE A 906 36.20 2.57 -4.61
N ASP A 907 36.98 2.83 -5.66
CA ASP A 907 38.24 2.13 -5.91
C ASP A 907 39.25 2.34 -4.76
N SER A 908 39.29 3.55 -4.19
CA SER A 908 40.18 3.87 -3.06
C SER A 908 39.79 3.18 -1.74
N LEU A 909 38.50 2.92 -1.54
CA LEU A 909 37.96 2.30 -0.32
C LEU A 909 37.62 0.82 -0.50
N LEU A 910 37.77 0.26 -1.70
CA LEU A 910 37.46 -1.13 -1.98
C LEU A 910 38.26 -2.08 -1.07
N ALA A 911 39.48 -1.72 -0.70
CA ALA A 911 40.31 -2.52 0.21
C ALA A 911 39.70 -2.70 1.61
N VAL A 912 38.81 -1.79 2.06
CA VAL A 912 38.09 -1.86 3.34
C VAL A 912 37.21 -3.09 3.42
N THR A 913 36.64 -3.51 2.29
CA THR A 913 35.74 -4.67 2.19
C THR A 913 36.43 -5.99 2.57
N ARG A 914 37.77 -6.04 2.45
CA ARG A 914 38.60 -7.19 2.81
C ARG A 914 39.03 -7.18 4.28
N GLN A 915 38.78 -6.09 5.01
CA GLN A 915 39.09 -5.96 6.42
C GLN A 915 37.98 -6.60 7.26
N LYS A 916 38.38 -7.26 8.35
CA LYS A 916 37.44 -7.76 9.35
C LYS A 916 37.05 -6.61 10.28
N GLY A 917 35.75 -6.36 10.39
CA GLY A 917 35.21 -5.32 11.27
C GLY A 917 34.77 -5.86 12.62
N ASN A 918 34.37 -4.95 13.51
CA ASN A 918 33.72 -5.23 14.78
C ASN A 918 32.20 -4.99 14.65
N VAL A 919 31.42 -6.03 14.92
CA VAL A 919 29.95 -6.01 14.78
C VAL A 919 29.28 -5.01 15.75
N GLU A 920 29.68 -4.97 17.02
CA GLU A 920 29.07 -4.07 18.01
C GLU A 920 29.40 -2.60 17.71
N ALA A 921 30.64 -2.34 17.28
CA ALA A 921 31.01 -1.01 16.78
C ALA A 921 30.23 -0.66 15.50
N GLY A 922 30.07 -1.62 14.58
CA GLY A 922 29.28 -1.45 13.37
C GLY A 922 27.79 -1.18 13.62
N LYS A 923 27.22 -1.82 14.65
CA LYS A 923 25.86 -1.54 15.12
C LYS A 923 25.73 -0.11 15.62
N ALA A 924 26.71 0.38 16.38
CA ALA A 924 26.74 1.77 16.83
C ALA A 924 26.84 2.74 15.64
N VAL A 925 27.66 2.43 14.63
CA VAL A 925 27.73 3.20 13.37
C VAL A 925 26.39 3.19 12.63
N PHE A 926 25.73 2.03 12.53
CA PHE A 926 24.40 1.91 11.92
C PHE A 926 23.37 2.76 12.67
N GLN A 927 23.32 2.69 14.00
CA GLN A 927 22.40 3.47 14.83
C GLN A 927 22.64 4.97 14.69
N ALA A 928 23.90 5.39 14.59
CA ALA A 928 24.27 6.80 14.46
C ALA A 928 23.96 7.38 13.07
N HIS A 929 24.13 6.62 11.99
CA HIS A 929 24.11 7.15 10.62
C HIS A 929 22.99 6.61 9.72
N CYS A 930 22.56 5.37 9.91
CA CYS A 930 21.68 4.65 8.98
C CYS A 930 20.26 4.44 9.54
N ALA A 931 20.14 4.19 10.85
CA ALA A 931 18.90 3.81 11.51
C ALA A 931 17.80 4.88 11.46
N ARG A 932 18.13 6.14 11.13
CA ARG A 932 17.13 7.19 10.91
C ARG A 932 16.24 6.89 9.70
N CYS A 933 16.82 6.35 8.63
CA CYS A 933 16.11 6.09 7.39
C CYS A 933 15.73 4.61 7.23
N HIS A 934 16.59 3.71 7.71
CA HIS A 934 16.49 2.27 7.49
C HIS A 934 16.18 1.51 8.77
N ALA A 935 15.35 0.48 8.65
CA ALA A 935 15.16 -0.52 9.71
C ALA A 935 16.21 -1.63 9.56
N TYR A 936 16.63 -2.23 10.68
CA TYR A 936 17.43 -3.46 10.71
C TYR A 936 17.04 -4.26 11.95
N GLN A 937 16.57 -5.49 11.74
CA GLN A 937 16.00 -6.36 12.77
C GLN A 937 14.92 -5.67 13.61
N GLY A 938 14.05 -4.90 12.94
CA GLY A 938 12.96 -4.15 13.59
C GLY A 938 13.37 -2.84 14.27
N VAL A 939 14.65 -2.45 14.23
CA VAL A 939 15.17 -1.21 14.82
C VAL A 939 15.52 -0.21 13.71
N GLY A 940 14.91 0.98 13.75
CA GLY A 940 15.20 2.09 12.82
C GLY A 940 13.96 2.64 12.09
N GLY A 941 14.20 3.46 11.06
CA GLY A 941 13.18 4.17 10.28
C GLY A 941 12.61 3.37 9.12
N LYS A 942 11.56 3.92 8.48
CA LYS A 942 10.88 3.32 7.30
C LYS A 942 10.85 4.26 6.10
N ILE A 943 11.86 5.12 5.99
CA ILE A 943 12.00 6.08 4.88
C ILE A 943 12.66 5.36 3.70
N GLY A 944 13.77 4.69 3.96
CA GLY A 944 14.43 3.76 3.04
C GLY A 944 13.94 2.32 3.25
N PRO A 945 14.36 1.38 2.39
CA PRO A 945 14.05 -0.03 2.53
C PRO A 945 14.51 -0.60 3.88
N ASP A 946 13.80 -1.62 4.38
CA ASP A 946 14.23 -2.39 5.55
C ASP A 946 15.48 -3.19 5.20
N LEU A 947 16.57 -2.94 5.92
CA LEU A 947 17.85 -3.61 5.76
C LEU A 947 17.92 -4.92 6.57
N THR A 948 16.84 -5.30 7.27
CA THR A 948 16.74 -6.61 7.90
C THR A 948 16.94 -7.69 6.86
N GLY A 949 17.97 -8.49 7.10
CA GLY A 949 18.33 -9.54 6.20
C GLY A 949 19.53 -9.20 5.36
N MET A 950 20.00 -7.94 5.18
CA MET A 950 21.08 -7.48 4.28
C MET A 950 22.45 -8.19 4.39
N ALA A 951 22.60 -9.16 5.29
CA ALA A 951 23.80 -9.96 5.53
C ALA A 951 24.35 -10.86 4.40
N VAL A 952 23.50 -11.68 3.78
CA VAL A 952 23.05 -11.44 2.41
C VAL A 952 24.11 -10.67 1.54
N HIS A 953 24.06 -9.34 1.33
CA HIS A 953 24.92 -8.63 0.37
C HIS A 953 26.43 -8.75 0.68
N THR A 954 27.31 -8.73 -0.35
CA THR A 954 28.76 -8.64 -0.05
C THR A 954 29.12 -7.24 0.47
N LYS A 955 30.22 -7.17 1.22
CA LYS A 955 30.75 -5.90 1.72
C LYS A 955 31.07 -4.93 0.57
N GLU A 956 31.54 -5.42 -0.58
CA GLU A 956 31.81 -4.61 -1.76
C GLU A 956 30.54 -3.98 -2.33
N HIS A 957 29.46 -4.77 -2.44
CA HIS A 957 28.21 -4.26 -2.96
C HIS A 957 27.59 -3.21 -2.01
N LEU A 958 27.53 -3.50 -0.70
CA LEU A 958 27.03 -2.53 0.29
C LEU A 958 27.90 -1.27 0.34
N LEU A 959 29.22 -1.40 0.19
CA LEU A 959 30.11 -0.24 0.11
C LEU A 959 29.77 0.66 -1.07
N ILE A 960 29.48 0.08 -2.24
CA ILE A 960 29.09 0.86 -3.43
C ILE A 960 27.78 1.59 -3.20
N GLU A 961 26.76 0.91 -2.67
CA GLU A 961 25.45 1.54 -2.38
C GLU A 961 25.55 2.63 -1.30
N ILE A 962 26.45 2.49 -0.31
CA ILE A 962 26.70 3.50 0.72
C ILE A 962 27.46 4.71 0.15
N LEU A 963 28.46 4.48 -0.70
CA LEU A 963 29.30 5.54 -1.25
C LEU A 963 28.65 6.23 -2.45
N ASP A 964 27.82 5.54 -3.23
CA ASP A 964 27.21 6.05 -4.46
C ASP A 964 25.72 5.68 -4.53
N PRO A 965 24.90 6.14 -3.56
CA PRO A 965 23.47 5.80 -3.49
C PRO A 965 22.66 6.33 -4.68
N SER A 966 23.24 7.22 -5.49
CA SER A 966 22.61 7.76 -6.70
C SER A 966 22.95 6.97 -7.97
N ARG A 967 23.77 5.92 -7.88
CA ARG A 967 24.18 5.09 -9.02
C ARG A 967 23.00 4.43 -9.74
N SER A 968 21.98 4.01 -8.97
CA SER A 968 20.75 3.40 -9.48
C SER A 968 19.58 3.75 -8.56
N VAL A 969 18.91 4.87 -8.83
CA VAL A 969 17.77 5.32 -8.02
C VAL A 969 16.47 4.84 -8.66
N GLU A 970 15.79 3.87 -8.04
CA GLU A 970 14.42 3.54 -8.39
C GLU A 970 13.54 4.80 -8.27
N GLY A 971 12.55 4.93 -9.16
CA GLY A 971 11.72 6.15 -9.24
C GLY A 971 11.13 6.61 -7.90
N ASN A 972 10.78 5.67 -7.02
CA ASN A 972 10.14 5.97 -5.73
C ASN A 972 11.08 6.54 -4.66
N TYR A 973 12.40 6.38 -4.83
CA TYR A 973 13.41 6.90 -3.89
C TYR A 973 14.08 8.18 -4.41
N ARG A 974 13.58 8.74 -5.52
CA ARG A 974 14.05 10.02 -6.04
C ARG A 974 13.65 11.17 -5.13
N GLN A 975 14.62 12.03 -4.85
CA GLN A 975 14.42 13.24 -4.08
C GLN A 975 13.65 14.29 -4.91
N TYR A 976 12.70 14.98 -4.28
CA TYR A 976 12.00 16.14 -4.80
C TYR A 976 12.36 17.39 -4.00
N LEU A 977 12.56 18.50 -4.70
CA LEU A 977 12.76 19.83 -4.13
C LEU A 977 11.52 20.69 -4.41
N VAL A 978 11.01 21.32 -3.36
CA VAL A 978 9.81 22.17 -3.41
C VAL A 978 10.11 23.53 -2.82
N ALA A 979 10.03 24.56 -3.66
CA ALA A 979 10.04 25.95 -3.22
C ALA A 979 8.60 26.43 -3.08
N THR A 980 8.26 27.02 -1.92
CA THR A 980 6.95 27.61 -1.66
C THR A 980 6.96 29.10 -1.94
N LYS A 981 5.80 29.68 -2.23
CA LYS A 981 5.61 31.14 -2.41
C LYS A 981 5.98 31.96 -1.16
N SER A 982 6.05 31.33 0.01
CA SER A 982 6.54 31.93 1.25
C SER A 982 8.06 31.95 1.38
N GLY A 983 8.80 31.48 0.37
CA GLY A 983 10.25 31.42 0.35
C GLY A 983 10.84 30.22 1.10
N ARG A 984 10.02 29.23 1.49
CA ARG A 984 10.52 27.99 2.11
C ARG A 984 10.96 27.00 1.05
N VAL A 985 12.03 26.26 1.34
CA VAL A 985 12.49 25.14 0.51
C VAL A 985 12.36 23.85 1.31
N LEU A 986 11.66 22.87 0.74
CA LEU A 986 11.46 21.55 1.30
C LEU A 986 12.07 20.50 0.38
N SER A 987 12.57 19.42 0.99
CA SER A 987 13.24 18.32 0.30
C SER A 987 12.71 17.00 0.85
N GLY A 988 12.34 16.06 -0.03
CA GLY A 988 11.85 14.75 0.41
C GLY A 988 11.38 13.86 -0.74
N LEU A 989 10.89 12.66 -0.42
CA LEU A 989 10.24 11.75 -1.37
C LEU A 989 8.80 12.20 -1.63
N LEU A 990 8.38 12.23 -2.89
CA LEU A 990 6.98 12.45 -3.25
C LEU A 990 6.19 11.15 -3.06
N VAL A 991 5.47 11.02 -1.94
CA VAL A 991 4.80 9.76 -1.56
C VAL A 991 3.33 9.71 -1.94
N ALA A 992 2.70 10.87 -2.14
CA ALA A 992 1.33 10.99 -2.62
C ALA A 992 1.09 12.33 -3.31
N GLU A 993 0.15 12.35 -4.25
CA GLU A 993 -0.30 13.58 -4.89
C GLU A 993 -1.77 13.52 -5.33
N SER A 994 -2.35 14.70 -5.40
CA SER A 994 -3.71 14.96 -5.90
C SER A 994 -3.69 16.24 -6.76
N ARG A 995 -4.86 16.70 -7.22
CA ARG A 995 -5.00 17.98 -7.93
C ARG A 995 -4.81 19.18 -7.00
N THR A 996 -5.00 19.03 -5.70
CA THR A 996 -4.94 20.16 -4.74
C THR A 996 -3.73 20.09 -3.82
N THR A 997 -3.14 18.92 -3.61
CA THR A 997 -2.05 18.71 -2.65
C THR A 997 -0.95 17.81 -3.17
N ILE A 998 0.25 17.97 -2.62
CA ILE A 998 1.32 16.98 -2.65
C ILE A 998 1.75 16.62 -1.23
N GLU A 999 2.28 15.42 -1.05
CA GLU A 999 2.83 14.98 0.23
C GLU A 999 4.30 14.57 0.05
N LEU A 1000 5.17 15.25 0.80
CA LEU A 1000 6.59 14.94 0.85
C LEU A 1000 6.93 14.23 2.16
N LEU A 1001 7.77 13.21 2.09
CA LEU A 1001 8.43 12.59 3.24
C LEU A 1001 9.89 13.04 3.27
N ASP A 1002 10.27 13.87 4.24
CA ASP A 1002 11.66 14.31 4.40
C ASP A 1002 12.55 13.21 5.00
N ALA A 1003 13.87 13.47 5.09
CA ALA A 1003 14.84 12.50 5.62
C ALA A 1003 14.76 12.35 7.15
N GLU A 1004 14.03 13.22 7.85
CA GLU A 1004 13.66 13.06 9.25
C GLU A 1004 12.42 12.16 9.43
N GLY A 1005 11.78 11.75 8.34
CA GLY A 1005 10.56 10.93 8.36
C GLY A 1005 9.30 11.73 8.64
N LYS A 1006 9.38 13.07 8.55
CA LYS A 1006 8.25 13.96 8.72
C LYS A 1006 7.54 14.15 7.37
N ARG A 1007 6.22 14.07 7.44
CA ARG A 1007 5.33 14.30 6.30
C ARG A 1007 4.97 15.79 6.20
N HIS A 1008 5.14 16.35 5.02
CA HIS A 1008 4.73 17.71 4.68
C HIS A 1008 3.64 17.64 3.61
N VAL A 1009 2.42 17.99 3.99
CA VAL A 1009 1.32 18.16 3.04
C VAL A 1009 1.32 19.63 2.61
N LEU A 1010 1.51 19.85 1.32
CA LEU A 1010 1.57 21.19 0.73
C LEU A 1010 0.42 21.34 -0.26
N ALA A 1011 -0.31 22.44 -0.15
CA ALA A 1011 -1.30 22.80 -1.15
C ALA A 1011 -0.56 23.26 -2.43
N ARG A 1012 -1.06 22.86 -3.60
CA ARG A 1012 -0.37 23.15 -4.87
C ARG A 1012 -0.30 24.65 -5.17
N ASP A 1013 -1.25 25.43 -4.67
CA ASP A 1013 -1.26 26.89 -4.79
C ASP A 1013 -0.22 27.58 -3.89
N GLU A 1014 0.31 26.89 -2.86
CA GLU A 1014 1.42 27.37 -2.04
C GLU A 1014 2.79 27.15 -2.70
N ILE A 1015 2.85 26.34 -3.77
CA ILE A 1015 4.10 25.93 -4.43
C ILE A 1015 4.46 26.92 -5.55
N GLU A 1016 5.70 27.40 -5.51
CA GLU A 1016 6.32 28.19 -6.59
C GLU A 1016 7.04 27.28 -7.59
N GLN A 1017 7.77 26.28 -7.10
CA GLN A 1017 8.54 25.36 -7.93
C GLN A 1017 8.56 23.94 -7.34
N LEU A 1018 8.37 22.92 -8.19
CA LEU A 1018 8.49 21.49 -7.85
C LEU A 1018 9.42 20.80 -8.86
N GLN A 1019 10.57 20.34 -8.38
CA GLN A 1019 11.62 19.75 -9.22
C GLN A 1019 12.01 18.35 -8.72
N ALA A 1020 12.04 17.37 -9.62
CA ALA A 1020 12.59 16.05 -9.33
C ALA A 1020 14.11 16.07 -9.50
N SER A 1021 14.83 15.47 -8.57
CA SER A 1021 16.29 15.30 -8.61
C SER A 1021 16.65 13.92 -9.16
N PRO A 1022 17.72 13.78 -9.97
CA PRO A 1022 18.25 12.46 -10.33
C PRO A 1022 18.95 11.75 -9.15
N LYS A 1023 19.09 12.43 -8.00
CA LYS A 1023 19.77 11.93 -6.80
C LYS A 1023 18.82 11.20 -5.86
N SER A 1024 19.38 10.27 -5.09
CA SER A 1024 18.69 9.60 -3.99
C SER A 1024 18.45 10.56 -2.82
N LEU A 1025 17.43 10.28 -2.00
CA LEU A 1025 17.28 10.93 -0.69
C LEU A 1025 18.40 10.51 0.28
N MET A 1026 19.00 9.32 0.09
CA MET A 1026 20.20 8.92 0.83
C MET A 1026 21.40 9.79 0.41
N PRO A 1027 22.12 10.42 1.36
CA PRO A 1027 23.15 11.39 1.02
C PRO A 1027 24.47 10.76 0.55
N GLU A 1028 25.19 11.47 -0.32
CA GLU A 1028 26.58 11.16 -0.70
C GLU A 1028 27.59 11.77 0.30
N GLY A 1029 28.80 11.19 0.38
CA GLY A 1029 29.89 11.74 1.19
C GLY A 1029 30.16 11.01 2.52
N PHE A 1030 29.63 9.80 2.71
CA PHE A 1030 29.91 8.99 3.91
C PHE A 1030 31.41 8.71 4.11
N GLU A 1031 32.21 8.71 3.05
CA GLU A 1031 33.68 8.59 3.14
C GLU A 1031 34.36 9.72 3.92
N GLN A 1032 33.68 10.84 4.11
CA GLN A 1032 34.18 11.99 4.87
C GLN A 1032 33.78 11.95 6.34
N GLN A 1033 32.79 11.12 6.70
CA GLN A 1033 32.28 10.98 8.06
C GLN A 1033 32.71 9.69 8.74
N LEU A 1034 32.85 8.62 7.95
CA LEU A 1034 33.23 7.31 8.43
C LEU A 1034 34.69 7.05 8.13
N LYS A 1035 35.47 6.74 9.17
CA LYS A 1035 36.83 6.24 8.99
C LYS A 1035 36.78 4.87 8.29
N PRO A 1036 37.84 4.47 7.57
CA PRO A 1036 37.92 3.15 6.95
C PRO A 1036 37.57 1.99 7.89
N GLN A 1037 38.00 2.05 9.16
CA GLN A 1037 37.66 1.04 10.15
C GLN A 1037 36.17 1.06 10.54
N GLU A 1038 35.56 2.23 10.72
CA GLU A 1038 34.12 2.36 11.03
C GLU A 1038 33.27 1.84 9.87
N LEU A 1039 33.75 2.02 8.64
CA LEU A 1039 33.13 1.47 7.44
C LEU A 1039 33.29 -0.05 7.37
N ALA A 1040 34.47 -0.60 7.71
CA ALA A 1040 34.66 -2.05 7.85
C ALA A 1040 33.75 -2.65 8.93
N ASP A 1041 33.63 -1.97 10.07
CA ASP A 1041 32.78 -2.35 11.20
C ASP A 1041 31.29 -2.34 10.80
N LEU A 1042 30.83 -1.25 10.16
CA LEU A 1042 29.46 -1.15 9.63
C LEU A 1042 29.17 -2.26 8.63
N LEU A 1043 30.08 -2.49 7.67
CA LEU A 1043 29.95 -3.56 6.70
C LEU A 1043 29.95 -4.93 7.39
N GLU A 1044 30.77 -5.17 8.40
CA GLU A 1044 30.75 -6.41 9.19
C GLU A 1044 29.42 -6.59 9.94
N PHE A 1045 28.87 -5.55 10.54
CA PHE A 1045 27.57 -5.59 11.20
C PHE A 1045 26.44 -5.90 10.22
N LEU A 1046 26.39 -5.18 9.09
CA LEU A 1046 25.38 -5.38 8.06
C LEU A 1046 25.52 -6.73 7.36
N THR A 1047 26.75 -7.29 7.31
CA THR A 1047 27.06 -8.62 6.74
C THR A 1047 27.10 -9.77 7.75
N GLN A 1048 26.80 -9.50 9.03
CA GLN A 1048 26.91 -10.50 10.07
C GLN A 1048 25.90 -11.64 9.85
N ARG A 1049 26.41 -12.82 9.52
CA ARG A 1049 25.63 -14.07 9.59
C ARG A 1049 25.49 -14.41 11.07
N GLY A 1050 24.29 -14.25 11.61
CA GLY A 1050 24.04 -14.45 13.04
C GLY A 1050 24.45 -15.86 13.49
N LYS A 1051 25.17 -15.95 14.62
CA LYS A 1051 25.48 -17.21 15.33
C LYS A 1051 24.22 -18.03 15.64
N TYR A 1052 23.09 -17.34 15.79
CA TYR A 1052 21.80 -17.92 16.11
C TYR A 1052 20.80 -17.62 14.99
N LEU A 1053 20.03 -18.63 14.63
CA LEU A 1053 18.94 -18.56 13.68
C LEU A 1053 17.61 -18.84 14.40
N PRO A 1054 16.82 -17.80 14.73
CA PRO A 1054 15.45 -17.99 15.22
C PRO A 1054 14.61 -18.70 14.16
N LEU A 1055 13.93 -19.79 14.54
CA LEU A 1055 13.11 -20.57 13.61
C LEU A 1055 11.66 -20.05 13.64
N PRO A 1056 11.04 -19.83 12.47
CA PRO A 1056 9.66 -19.38 12.37
C PRO A 1056 8.69 -20.46 12.85
N LEU A 1057 7.81 -20.13 13.80
CA LEU A 1057 6.79 -21.05 14.32
C LEU A 1057 5.39 -20.79 13.75
N GLU A 1058 5.20 -19.79 12.90
CA GLU A 1058 3.87 -19.30 12.48
C GLU A 1058 3.03 -20.38 11.79
N ARG A 1059 3.67 -21.31 11.07
CA ARG A 1059 2.99 -22.43 10.38
C ARG A 1059 2.78 -23.65 11.28
N SER A 1060 3.42 -23.66 12.43
CA SER A 1060 3.53 -24.79 13.34
C SER A 1060 2.77 -24.52 14.64
N ALA A 1061 2.52 -23.25 14.97
CA ALA A 1061 1.73 -22.84 16.13
C ALA A 1061 0.30 -23.38 16.03
N THR A 1062 -0.17 -23.98 17.13
CA THR A 1062 -1.43 -24.72 17.17
C THR A 1062 -2.51 -23.98 17.96
N ILE A 1063 -2.12 -23.04 18.82
CA ILE A 1063 -3.05 -22.25 19.63
C ILE A 1063 -2.49 -20.84 19.92
N SER A 1064 -3.36 -19.92 20.32
CA SER A 1064 -2.97 -18.58 20.75
C SER A 1064 -2.80 -18.52 22.27
N SER A 1065 -1.63 -18.08 22.73
CA SER A 1065 -1.33 -17.93 24.16
C SER A 1065 -1.98 -16.71 24.80
N ALA A 1066 -2.58 -15.83 24.01
CA ALA A 1066 -3.39 -14.70 24.49
C ALA A 1066 -4.83 -15.08 24.85
N ARG A 1067 -5.25 -16.33 24.58
CA ARG A 1067 -6.51 -16.94 25.04
C ARG A 1067 -6.22 -18.07 26.03
N GLY A 1068 -7.23 -18.48 26.79
CA GLY A 1068 -7.07 -19.65 27.66
C GLY A 1068 -6.87 -20.92 26.83
N MET A 1069 -5.77 -21.64 27.10
CA MET A 1069 -5.27 -22.71 26.24
C MET A 1069 -5.79 -24.11 26.60
N PHE A 1070 -6.45 -24.29 27.75
CA PHE A 1070 -6.78 -25.63 28.25
C PHE A 1070 -8.28 -25.90 28.31
N TYR A 1071 -9.07 -25.01 28.93
CA TYR A 1071 -10.50 -25.25 29.18
C TYR A 1071 -11.43 -24.22 28.54
N ARG A 1072 -11.13 -22.92 28.66
CA ARG A 1072 -12.02 -21.83 28.20
C ARG A 1072 -11.21 -20.65 27.66
N GLU A 1073 -11.65 -20.04 26.56
CA GLU A 1073 -10.90 -18.95 25.91
C GLU A 1073 -10.74 -17.70 26.81
N GLU A 1074 -11.69 -17.43 27.69
CA GLU A 1074 -11.70 -16.27 28.59
C GLU A 1074 -10.79 -16.46 29.83
N ALA A 1075 -10.29 -17.68 30.08
CA ALA A 1075 -9.55 -18.01 31.28
C ALA A 1075 -8.18 -17.31 31.31
N ARG A 1076 -8.09 -16.18 32.01
CA ARG A 1076 -6.87 -15.37 32.09
C ARG A 1076 -5.67 -16.10 32.71
N GLN A 1077 -5.92 -17.05 33.60
CA GLN A 1077 -4.86 -17.83 34.27
C GLN A 1077 -4.21 -18.89 33.36
N GLU A 1078 -4.85 -19.19 32.22
CA GLU A 1078 -4.36 -20.15 31.22
C GLU A 1078 -3.56 -19.50 30.09
N ARG A 1079 -3.35 -18.18 30.16
CA ARG A 1079 -2.69 -17.38 29.14
C ARG A 1079 -1.20 -17.26 29.44
N LEU A 1080 -0.39 -17.24 28.39
CA LEU A 1080 1.04 -16.93 28.45
C LEU A 1080 1.28 -15.67 27.59
N VAL A 1081 1.22 -14.50 28.22
CA VAL A 1081 1.28 -13.20 27.54
C VAL A 1081 2.49 -12.42 28.02
N PHE A 1082 3.37 -12.05 27.09
CA PHE A 1082 4.45 -11.11 27.37
C PHE A 1082 3.91 -9.67 27.44
N PRO A 1083 4.55 -8.75 28.19
CA PRO A 1083 4.22 -7.33 28.18
C PRO A 1083 4.26 -6.72 26.77
N ASP A 1084 5.16 -7.23 25.94
CA ASP A 1084 5.35 -6.90 24.54
C ASP A 1084 5.85 -8.15 23.79
N TRP A 1085 5.54 -8.23 22.49
CA TRP A 1085 5.92 -9.35 21.62
C TRP A 1085 7.21 -9.10 20.84
N GLN A 1086 8.07 -8.16 21.30
CA GLN A 1086 9.38 -7.97 20.69
C GLN A 1086 10.28 -9.19 20.94
N PRO A 1087 11.31 -9.43 20.08
CA PRO A 1087 12.27 -10.49 20.30
C PRO A 1087 12.82 -10.50 21.74
N LYS A 1088 12.90 -11.69 22.34
CA LYS A 1088 13.42 -11.87 23.70
C LYS A 1088 14.81 -12.47 23.64
N ASN A 1089 15.68 -12.06 24.56
CA ASN A 1089 17.00 -12.64 24.71
C ASN A 1089 17.12 -13.35 26.05
N PHE A 1090 17.64 -14.57 26.06
CA PHE A 1090 17.98 -15.29 27.27
C PHE A 1090 19.38 -15.87 27.14
N ARG A 1091 20.30 -15.48 28.04
CA ARG A 1091 21.73 -15.88 28.03
C ARG A 1091 22.43 -15.66 26.68
N GLY A 1092 22.10 -14.57 25.99
CA GLY A 1092 22.67 -14.24 24.68
C GLY A 1092 22.01 -14.96 23.50
N VAL A 1093 21.03 -15.83 23.74
CA VAL A 1093 20.26 -16.51 22.68
C VAL A 1093 19.02 -15.66 22.33
N PRO A 1094 18.87 -15.19 21.08
CA PRO A 1094 17.68 -14.47 20.65
C PRO A 1094 16.53 -15.43 20.32
N PHE A 1095 15.32 -15.08 20.74
CA PHE A 1095 14.07 -15.76 20.43
C PHE A 1095 13.11 -14.79 19.78
N HIS A 1096 12.61 -15.15 18.59
CA HIS A 1096 11.56 -14.40 17.94
C HIS A 1096 10.21 -14.91 18.44
N LEU A 1097 9.42 -13.98 19.00
CA LEU A 1097 8.05 -14.25 19.41
C LEU A 1097 7.10 -13.84 18.31
N ILE A 1098 5.98 -14.54 18.20
CA ILE A 1098 4.89 -14.20 17.29
C ILE A 1098 3.86 -13.38 18.09
N ASP A 1099 3.50 -12.19 17.61
CA ASP A 1099 2.42 -11.40 18.20
C ASP A 1099 1.08 -12.11 17.94
N PRO A 1100 0.35 -12.57 18.98
CA PRO A 1100 -0.95 -13.20 18.83
C PRO A 1100 -2.06 -12.24 18.38
N GLN A 1101 -1.79 -10.94 18.24
CA GLN A 1101 -2.72 -9.89 17.82
C GLN A 1101 -4.03 -9.91 18.63
N GLY A 1102 -3.89 -9.88 19.96
CA GLY A 1102 -5.03 -9.97 20.88
C GLY A 1102 -5.75 -11.32 20.87
N GLY A 1103 -5.09 -12.39 20.41
CA GLY A 1103 -5.63 -13.75 20.39
C GLY A 1103 -6.15 -14.21 19.02
N ARG A 1104 -5.92 -13.45 17.95
CA ARG A 1104 -6.39 -13.79 16.58
C ARG A 1104 -5.44 -14.72 15.84
N VAL A 1105 -4.17 -14.75 16.23
CA VAL A 1105 -3.12 -15.55 15.61
C VAL A 1105 -2.61 -16.59 16.61
N ALA A 1106 -2.48 -17.83 16.17
CA ALA A 1106 -1.78 -18.86 16.92
C ALA A 1106 -0.29 -18.52 16.96
N ASN A 1107 0.28 -18.50 18.15
CA ASN A 1107 1.66 -18.04 18.38
C ASN A 1107 2.49 -19.03 19.21
N VAL A 1108 1.88 -20.13 19.69
CA VAL A 1108 2.57 -21.19 20.43
C VAL A 1108 2.17 -22.56 19.91
N ILE A 1109 3.07 -23.52 20.04
CA ILE A 1109 2.78 -24.94 19.82
C ILE A 1109 2.34 -25.53 21.15
N LEU A 1110 1.06 -25.90 21.23
CA LEU A 1110 0.49 -26.78 22.24
C LEU A 1110 0.20 -28.14 21.59
N LEU A 1111 0.70 -29.23 22.18
CA LEU A 1111 0.46 -30.58 21.66
C LEU A 1111 -0.69 -31.28 22.39
N TYR A 1112 -1.18 -32.35 21.75
CA TYR A 1112 -2.27 -33.20 22.23
C TYR A 1112 -2.15 -33.59 23.71
N SER A 1113 -3.27 -33.58 24.45
CA SER A 1113 -3.43 -34.27 25.73
C SER A 1113 -4.85 -34.84 25.84
N ARG A 1114 -5.03 -35.89 26.65
CA ARG A 1114 -6.37 -36.41 26.99
C ARG A 1114 -7.12 -35.50 27.96
N GLN A 1115 -6.43 -34.56 28.60
CA GLN A 1115 -6.99 -33.68 29.61
C GLN A 1115 -7.41 -32.32 28.99
N GLY A 1116 -8.39 -31.66 29.59
CA GLY A 1116 -8.91 -30.36 29.13
C GLY A 1116 -9.88 -30.42 27.96
N THR A 1117 -10.21 -29.26 27.41
CA THR A 1117 -11.18 -29.08 26.31
C THR A 1117 -10.50 -28.81 24.96
N PHE A 1118 -9.42 -28.02 24.95
CA PHE A 1118 -8.68 -27.70 23.74
C PHE A 1118 -7.52 -28.66 23.43
N PRO A 1119 -6.71 -29.14 24.41
CA PRO A 1119 -5.61 -30.06 24.14
C PRO A 1119 -6.00 -31.35 23.41
N PRO A 1120 -7.18 -31.98 23.62
CA PRO A 1120 -7.57 -33.15 22.83
C PRO A 1120 -7.75 -32.89 21.34
N LYS A 1121 -7.90 -31.62 20.92
CA LYS A 1121 -8.01 -31.17 19.53
C LYS A 1121 -6.66 -30.78 18.91
N MET A 1122 -5.60 -30.73 19.71
CA MET A 1122 -4.26 -30.36 19.25
C MET A 1122 -3.58 -31.55 18.56
N PRO A 1123 -2.66 -31.31 17.61
CA PRO A 1123 -1.94 -32.38 16.94
C PRO A 1123 -0.99 -33.11 17.91
N LYS A 1124 -0.72 -34.39 17.60
CA LYS A 1124 0.28 -35.19 18.32
C LYS A 1124 1.71 -34.94 17.83
N SER A 1125 1.89 -34.33 16.67
CA SER A 1125 3.19 -33.96 16.13
C SER A 1125 3.09 -32.69 15.30
N VAL A 1126 4.14 -31.87 15.33
CA VAL A 1126 4.26 -30.64 14.54
C VAL A 1126 5.70 -30.52 14.03
N GLU A 1127 5.86 -30.18 12.74
CA GLU A 1127 7.18 -29.94 12.14
C GLU A 1127 7.51 -28.44 12.04
N VAL A 1128 8.78 -28.10 12.23
CA VAL A 1128 9.35 -26.76 12.07
C VAL A 1128 10.57 -26.86 11.13
N PRO A 1129 10.62 -26.09 10.03
CA PRO A 1129 11.78 -26.09 9.13
C PRO A 1129 13.02 -25.51 9.80
N CYS A 1130 14.19 -26.12 9.58
CA CYS A 1130 15.46 -25.69 10.18
C CYS A 1130 16.52 -25.39 9.10
N ASN A 1131 16.76 -26.32 8.19
CA ASN A 1131 17.73 -26.24 7.07
C ASN A 1131 19.14 -25.73 7.43
N VAL A 1132 19.62 -26.01 8.64
CA VAL A 1132 20.98 -25.63 9.07
C VAL A 1132 21.64 -26.73 9.88
N ALA A 1133 22.98 -26.77 9.85
CA ALA A 1133 23.76 -27.53 10.82
C ALA A 1133 23.80 -26.73 12.14
N ALA A 1134 23.53 -27.39 13.26
CA ALA A 1134 23.37 -26.72 14.54
C ALA A 1134 24.17 -27.38 15.66
N ASN A 1135 24.86 -26.56 16.46
CA ASN A 1135 25.53 -26.97 17.68
C ASN A 1135 24.53 -27.26 18.81
N SER A 1136 23.41 -26.52 18.81
CA SER A 1136 22.37 -26.61 19.83
C SER A 1136 21.03 -26.09 19.26
N ILE A 1137 19.93 -26.69 19.71
CA ILE A 1137 18.56 -26.21 19.49
C ILE A 1137 18.05 -25.67 20.82
N HIS A 1138 17.79 -24.37 20.87
CA HIS A 1138 17.33 -23.65 22.05
C HIS A 1138 15.81 -23.49 22.00
N LEU A 1139 15.16 -23.67 23.14
CA LEU A 1139 13.70 -23.65 23.26
C LEU A 1139 13.27 -22.74 24.41
N LEU A 1140 12.37 -21.79 24.12
CA LEU A 1140 11.47 -21.24 25.14
C LEU A 1140 10.29 -22.21 25.27
N SER A 1141 10.36 -23.08 26.26
CA SER A 1141 9.44 -24.20 26.49
C SER A 1141 9.57 -24.66 27.95
N GLY A 1142 9.69 -25.97 28.21
CA GLY A 1142 9.89 -26.55 29.54
C GLY A 1142 8.70 -26.40 30.48
N VAL A 1143 7.52 -26.07 29.93
CA VAL A 1143 6.27 -25.97 30.69
C VAL A 1143 5.15 -26.71 29.98
N SER A 1144 4.23 -27.27 30.75
CA SER A 1144 3.08 -28.01 30.23
C SER A 1144 1.83 -27.80 31.07
N GLY A 1145 0.67 -27.98 30.45
CA GLY A 1145 -0.55 -28.26 31.19
C GLY A 1145 -0.40 -29.59 31.94
N TRP A 1146 -0.86 -29.61 33.20
CA TRP A 1146 -0.72 -30.77 34.10
C TRP A 1146 0.72 -31.25 34.26
N GLY A 1147 1.69 -30.34 34.16
CA GLY A 1147 3.10 -30.64 34.41
C GLY A 1147 3.36 -30.95 35.89
N TYR A 1148 4.60 -31.36 36.19
CA TYR A 1148 5.04 -31.63 37.56
C TYR A 1148 4.77 -30.42 38.48
N PRO A 1149 4.13 -30.64 39.65
CA PRO A 1149 4.02 -31.89 40.39
C PRO A 1149 2.68 -32.60 40.18
N LEU A 1150 1.83 -32.09 39.29
CA LEU A 1150 0.50 -32.64 39.08
C LEU A 1150 0.54 -33.88 38.18
N GLY A 1151 1.37 -33.85 37.14
CA GLY A 1151 1.65 -35.00 36.28
C GLY A 1151 2.71 -35.94 36.85
N GLU A 1152 2.73 -37.18 36.36
CA GLU A 1152 3.68 -38.21 36.77
C GLU A 1152 5.13 -37.80 36.49
N LYS A 1153 5.97 -37.75 37.52
CA LYS A 1153 7.39 -37.41 37.42
C LYS A 1153 8.15 -38.49 36.64
N GLY A 1154 9.02 -38.10 35.72
CA GLY A 1154 9.88 -38.97 34.93
C GLY A 1154 9.25 -39.50 33.64
N SER A 1155 7.95 -39.27 33.43
CA SER A 1155 7.23 -39.59 32.19
C SER A 1155 7.72 -38.71 31.03
N VAL A 1156 7.66 -39.20 29.79
CA VAL A 1156 8.11 -38.46 28.60
C VAL A 1156 6.98 -37.57 28.10
N SER A 1157 7.19 -36.25 28.14
CA SER A 1157 6.19 -35.25 27.76
C SER A 1157 6.31 -34.81 26.30
N LEU A 1158 7.55 -34.66 25.81
CA LEU A 1158 7.85 -34.19 24.45
C LEU A 1158 9.07 -34.95 23.91
N ILE A 1159 8.99 -35.42 22.67
CA ILE A 1159 10.12 -35.96 21.92
C ILE A 1159 10.45 -34.94 20.83
N VAL A 1160 11.70 -34.48 20.78
CA VAL A 1160 12.20 -33.62 19.71
C VAL A 1160 13.00 -34.47 18.74
N ARG A 1161 12.44 -34.69 17.55
CA ARG A 1161 13.08 -35.46 16.48
C ARG A 1161 13.72 -34.53 15.47
N LEU A 1162 15.03 -34.70 15.24
CA LEU A 1162 15.76 -33.93 14.23
C LEU A 1162 15.88 -34.78 12.97
N HIS A 1163 15.40 -34.27 11.84
CA HIS A 1163 15.48 -34.91 10.53
C HIS A 1163 16.65 -34.31 9.74
N TYR A 1164 17.63 -35.12 9.37
CA TYR A 1164 18.83 -34.69 8.68
C TYR A 1164 18.70 -34.76 7.15
N GLU A 1165 19.56 -34.02 6.46
CA GLU A 1165 19.57 -33.98 4.99
C GLU A 1165 19.90 -35.30 4.31
N ASP A 1166 20.55 -36.22 5.02
CA ASP A 1166 20.90 -37.56 4.53
C ASP A 1166 19.79 -38.60 4.76
N GLY A 1167 18.62 -38.16 5.19
CA GLY A 1167 17.45 -39.01 5.42
C GLY A 1167 17.42 -39.72 6.77
N GLN A 1168 18.45 -39.57 7.61
CA GLN A 1168 18.44 -40.11 8.97
C GLN A 1168 17.73 -39.16 9.95
N SER A 1169 17.30 -39.69 11.09
CA SER A 1169 16.70 -38.89 12.18
C SER A 1169 17.26 -39.29 13.54
N GLU A 1170 17.21 -38.37 14.51
CA GLU A 1170 17.53 -38.66 15.91
C GLU A 1170 16.47 -38.08 16.86
N ASP A 1171 16.23 -38.79 17.98
CA ASP A 1171 15.21 -38.42 18.97
C ASP A 1171 15.85 -37.95 20.28
N HIS A 1172 15.27 -36.90 20.85
CA HIS A 1172 15.59 -36.37 22.17
C HIS A 1172 14.33 -36.36 23.03
N GLU A 1173 14.27 -37.25 24.02
CA GLU A 1173 13.14 -37.32 24.96
C GLU A 1173 13.28 -36.27 26.07
N LEU A 1174 12.24 -35.48 26.28
CA LEU A 1174 12.13 -34.51 27.36
C LEU A 1174 11.06 -34.96 28.37
N ARG A 1175 11.46 -35.06 29.64
CA ARG A 1175 10.70 -35.70 30.71
C ARG A 1175 10.02 -34.71 31.66
N ASN A 1176 8.82 -35.05 32.13
CA ASN A 1176 8.07 -34.30 33.15
C ASN A 1176 8.79 -34.35 34.51
N GLY A 1177 8.90 -33.22 35.21
CA GLY A 1177 9.61 -33.12 36.49
C GLY A 1177 11.14 -33.17 36.38
N GLU A 1178 11.67 -33.27 35.16
CA GLU A 1178 13.09 -33.11 34.84
C GLU A 1178 13.28 -31.91 33.90
N HIS A 1179 12.63 -31.91 32.74
CA HIS A 1179 12.66 -30.83 31.75
C HIS A 1179 11.40 -29.96 31.78
N PHE A 1180 10.24 -30.58 32.06
CA PHE A 1180 8.94 -29.91 32.09
C PHE A 1180 8.43 -29.69 33.51
N ALA A 1181 7.88 -28.50 33.76
CA ALA A 1181 7.16 -28.14 34.99
C ALA A 1181 5.75 -27.64 34.65
N ASP A 1182 4.88 -27.49 35.65
CA ASP A 1182 3.60 -26.82 35.46
C ASP A 1182 3.79 -25.34 35.06
N TYR A 1183 2.94 -24.83 34.16
CA TYR A 1183 3.05 -23.48 33.64
C TYR A 1183 2.54 -22.39 34.61
N ILE A 1184 1.63 -22.72 35.55
CA ILE A 1184 1.01 -21.74 36.46
C ILE A 1184 1.87 -21.53 37.71
N ARG A 1185 2.58 -22.56 38.17
CA ARG A 1185 3.32 -22.52 39.43
C ARG A 1185 4.81 -22.62 39.16
N ARG A 1186 5.60 -21.73 39.77
CA ARG A 1186 7.06 -21.79 39.66
C ARG A 1186 7.60 -22.99 40.44
N ILE A 1187 8.15 -23.94 39.70
CA ILE A 1187 8.75 -25.17 40.23
C ILE A 1187 10.06 -25.39 39.50
N GLU A 1188 11.12 -25.64 40.27
CA GLU A 1188 12.41 -25.94 39.70
C GLU A 1188 12.50 -27.40 39.30
N VAL A 1189 12.95 -27.63 38.07
CA VAL A 1189 13.22 -28.95 37.50
C VAL A 1189 14.63 -28.90 36.88
N PRO A 1190 15.47 -29.94 37.05
CA PRO A 1190 16.91 -29.86 36.79
C PRO A 1190 17.33 -29.69 35.32
N GLY A 1191 16.49 -30.08 34.37
CA GLY A 1191 16.74 -30.09 32.92
C GLY A 1191 16.21 -28.87 32.16
N SER A 1192 15.64 -27.88 32.84
CA SER A 1192 15.27 -26.59 32.25
C SER A 1192 15.42 -25.47 33.27
N GLU A 1193 15.63 -24.24 32.81
CA GLU A 1193 15.85 -23.07 33.66
C GLU A 1193 14.68 -22.11 33.56
N PHE A 1194 14.32 -21.43 34.64
CA PHE A 1194 13.33 -20.35 34.59
C PHE A 1194 13.81 -19.22 33.65
N ALA A 1195 13.02 -18.86 32.64
CA ALA A 1195 13.38 -17.84 31.66
C ALA A 1195 12.67 -16.51 31.89
N PHE A 1196 11.33 -16.50 31.83
CA PHE A 1196 10.54 -15.28 31.98
C PHE A 1196 9.28 -15.52 32.82
N ALA A 1197 8.90 -14.50 33.60
CA ALA A 1197 7.58 -14.44 34.25
C ALA A 1197 6.56 -13.84 33.29
N LEU A 1198 5.38 -14.47 33.17
CA LEU A 1198 4.28 -14.04 32.31
C LEU A 1198 3.05 -13.76 33.18
N GLY A 1199 3.19 -12.85 34.14
CA GLY A 1199 2.25 -12.68 35.24
C GLY A 1199 2.57 -13.63 36.40
N GLN A 1200 1.62 -14.48 36.78
CA GLN A 1200 1.85 -15.56 37.77
C GLN A 1200 2.39 -16.84 37.11
N GLN A 1201 2.30 -16.93 35.78
CA GLN A 1201 2.77 -18.06 34.98
C GLN A 1201 4.26 -17.96 34.68
N GLN A 1202 4.86 -19.08 34.27
CA GLN A 1202 6.25 -19.17 33.85
C GLN A 1202 6.40 -19.70 32.42
N ILE A 1203 7.49 -19.31 31.78
CA ILE A 1203 8.07 -20.00 30.62
C ILE A 1203 9.53 -20.30 30.94
N ARG A 1204 10.02 -21.47 30.54
CA ARG A 1204 11.37 -21.95 30.85
C ARG A 1204 12.23 -22.02 29.59
N TYR A 1205 13.52 -22.13 29.80
CA TYR A 1205 14.53 -22.29 28.76
C TYR A 1205 15.17 -23.67 28.89
N LEU A 1206 15.32 -24.37 27.78
CA LEU A 1206 16.14 -25.58 27.70
C LEU A 1206 16.81 -25.67 26.33
N SER A 1207 17.87 -26.47 26.25
CA SER A 1207 18.65 -26.64 25.04
C SER A 1207 18.89 -28.12 24.75
N ILE A 1208 18.76 -28.49 23.50
CA ILE A 1208 19.03 -29.85 23.00
C ILE A 1208 20.27 -29.79 22.15
N ARG A 1209 21.22 -30.68 22.40
CA ARG A 1209 22.45 -30.77 21.60
C ARG A 1209 22.31 -31.88 20.56
N PRO A 1210 22.29 -31.56 19.25
CA PRO A 1210 22.29 -32.59 18.23
C PRO A 1210 23.51 -33.50 18.39
N ARG A 1211 23.33 -34.80 18.14
CA ARG A 1211 24.45 -35.77 18.15
C ARG A 1211 25.32 -35.63 16.91
N ARG A 1212 24.74 -35.15 15.79
CA ARG A 1212 25.38 -34.98 14.47
C ARG A 1212 25.43 -33.49 14.08
N ARG A 1213 26.26 -32.72 14.80
CA ARG A 1213 26.29 -31.24 14.70
C ARG A 1213 26.77 -30.73 13.35
N GLU A 1214 27.57 -31.54 12.67
CA GLU A 1214 28.12 -31.26 11.34
C GLU A 1214 27.12 -31.46 10.19
N LYS A 1215 25.96 -32.08 10.46
CA LYS A 1215 24.95 -32.39 9.45
C LYS A 1215 23.81 -31.38 9.48
N VAL A 1216 23.34 -31.00 8.29
CA VAL A 1216 22.21 -30.09 8.15
C VAL A 1216 20.93 -30.78 8.65
N ILE A 1217 20.29 -30.17 9.64
CA ILE A 1217 18.95 -30.54 10.09
C ILE A 1217 17.96 -29.91 9.12
N ARG A 1218 17.25 -30.71 8.32
CA ARG A 1218 16.21 -30.23 7.41
C ARG A 1218 15.03 -29.65 8.17
N ARG A 1219 14.54 -30.39 9.16
CA ARG A 1219 13.38 -30.01 9.97
C ARG A 1219 13.45 -30.62 11.37
N ILE A 1220 12.76 -29.98 12.30
CA ILE A 1220 12.61 -30.40 13.69
C ILE A 1220 11.14 -30.79 13.88
N GLU A 1221 10.90 -32.02 14.32
CA GLU A 1221 9.57 -32.53 14.59
C GLU A 1221 9.36 -32.62 16.12
N PHE A 1222 8.33 -31.94 16.61
CA PHE A 1222 7.92 -31.93 18.01
C PHE A 1222 6.79 -32.94 18.21
N ILE A 1223 7.08 -34.08 18.82
CA ILE A 1223 6.18 -35.22 18.97
C ILE A 1223 5.72 -35.32 20.43
N LYS A 1224 4.41 -35.42 20.64
CA LYS A 1224 3.81 -35.63 21.95
C LYS A 1224 4.27 -36.97 22.53
N GLY A 1225 4.83 -36.96 23.74
CA GLY A 1225 5.19 -38.17 24.47
C GLY A 1225 3.96 -38.96 24.96
N PRO A 1226 4.13 -40.18 25.50
CA PRO A 1226 3.02 -41.05 25.89
C PRO A 1226 2.25 -40.62 27.15
N ASP A 1227 2.74 -39.61 27.89
CA ASP A 1227 2.10 -39.13 29.13
C ASP A 1227 0.80 -38.33 28.88
N ASP A 1228 0.13 -37.88 29.94
CA ASP A 1228 -1.08 -37.06 29.84
C ASP A 1228 -0.82 -35.54 29.97
N THR A 1229 0.43 -35.09 29.97
CA THR A 1229 0.75 -33.64 29.99
C THR A 1229 0.40 -32.98 28.66
N ALA A 1230 0.37 -31.65 28.61
CA ALA A 1230 0.21 -30.89 27.37
C ALA A 1230 1.40 -29.90 27.20
N PRO A 1231 2.50 -30.31 26.53
CA PRO A 1231 3.71 -29.51 26.43
C PRO A 1231 3.50 -28.25 25.57
N ILE A 1232 4.12 -27.15 25.98
CA ILE A 1232 4.06 -25.84 25.30
C ILE A 1232 5.43 -25.46 24.77
N ILE A 1233 5.51 -25.05 23.51
CA ILE A 1233 6.69 -24.47 22.87
C ILE A 1233 6.35 -23.06 22.37
N MET A 1234 7.02 -22.06 22.93
CA MET A 1234 6.80 -20.64 22.64
C MET A 1234 7.70 -20.12 21.51
N ALA A 1235 8.97 -20.53 21.49
CA ALA A 1235 9.93 -20.12 20.48
C ALA A 1235 11.08 -21.13 20.36
N VAL A 1236 11.69 -21.21 19.17
CA VAL A 1236 12.80 -22.11 18.86
C VAL A 1236 13.91 -21.33 18.16
N THR A 1237 15.17 -21.56 18.54
CA THR A 1237 16.34 -20.93 17.93
C THR A 1237 17.44 -21.96 17.74
N ALA A 1238 17.99 -22.08 16.52
CA ALA A 1238 19.14 -22.92 16.24
C ALA A 1238 20.45 -22.13 16.42
N GLU A 1239 21.40 -22.65 17.19
CA GLU A 1239 22.78 -22.16 17.24
C GLU A 1239 23.55 -22.80 16.10
N LEU A 1240 23.97 -22.01 15.12
CA LEU A 1240 24.65 -22.51 13.94
C LEU A 1240 26.00 -23.13 14.32
N SER A 1241 26.33 -24.26 13.70
CA SER A 1241 27.67 -24.82 13.78
C SER A 1241 28.63 -23.93 13.01
N GLU A 1242 29.65 -23.40 13.69
CA GLU A 1242 30.78 -22.76 13.01
C GLU A 1242 31.43 -23.83 12.10
N THR A 1243 31.30 -23.68 10.79
CA THR A 1243 32.22 -24.36 9.88
C THR A 1243 33.63 -23.98 10.33
N PRO A 1244 34.54 -24.93 10.63
CA PRO A 1244 35.93 -24.55 10.82
C PRO A 1244 36.44 -23.91 9.51
N PRO A 1245 37.40 -22.98 9.61
CA PRO A 1245 37.81 -22.09 8.52
C PRO A 1245 38.24 -22.81 7.23
#